data_AF-A0A7Y8H5W0-F1
#
_entry.id   AF-A0A7Y8H5W0-F1
#
_cell.length_a   1.000
_cell.length_b   1.000
_cell.length_c   1.000
_cell.angle_alpha   90.00
_cell.angle_beta   90.00
_cell.angle_gamma   90.00
#
_symmetry.space_group_name_H-M   'P 1'
#
loop_
_entity.id
_entity.type
_entity.pdbx_description
1 polymer ?
#
loop_
_entity_poly.entity_id
_entity_poly.type
_entity_poly.pdbx_seq_one_letter_code
_entity_poly.pdbx_strand_id
1 'polypeptide(L)'
;MLSVICVLILSSRISAQIQSSEIWSEISEYSFQPVGSRLIIPDIYKTFDLNLSELKEVLIQAPSDFSSDLKQKKIILELPLPDGTFGRFWITESSVMAEQLSQKYPDIKTYSGRGIDDPFSSVKLDLTPLGFHAMILSPKGNIFIDPHNQFDVNHYISYYARDFSKKGVIRDCTVLFDDEKLTELKSLLNIPRDTPVGPELRVYRLACAATGEYTQFHGGTVSSGLAAVVTSINRVNGVYETEVAVRMILVANNDTLIFTNPTTDPYNNNDGGVMLGQNQTTVDNRIGPANYDIGHVFSTGGGGIAYLGVVCVNGWKAQGVTGLPNPIGDPFDIDYVAHEIGHQYGANHTFNSITGSCGGGNRNASTAYEPGSGSTIMAYAGICGADNLQLHSDPYFHVISFDEIVSYTTLGNGNSCPSIINTGNNAPIVNVGSGGFTIPIGTPFSLTGSASDPDGDTLTFCWEEFDLGPAGSPNNPSGNAPIFRSFLPVESSTRIFPKLTSIINNTNIKGEILPTYSRSLNFRLTARDNRIGGGGVNYSQISFSVTQNAGPFKVTSPNTNISWPGNSVQTIVWDVANTNISPVNVSSVNILLSTDGGFTYPILLTANTPNDGVEDVVIPNIPNTTSRIKVEAVGNIFFDISNTNFTIDQEIPVELISANIIASTNGVLIEWRTASETNNKGFSIERSTDGNEFSEIAFIEGKGTSTQINSYSYFDNSVKNGLFYYRLKQIDFNGTYKYLKVLSVDLGMPKNYTLEQNHPNPFNPVTKIRFQLPVIADVKIILYNSLGQQIDVITDREFTGGIHEVDFNGYDFSSGVYYYTMNASGKDGKVFSSTKKMILMK
;
A
#
# COMPACT_ATOMS: atom_id res chain seq x y z
N MET A 1 69.88 16.46 25.42
CA MET A 1 68.70 16.99 24.69
C MET A 1 68.57 16.20 23.40
N LEU A 2 67.81 15.11 23.41
CA LEU A 2 67.37 14.41 22.20
C LEU A 2 65.84 14.45 22.22
N SER A 3 65.24 15.13 21.25
CA SER A 3 63.79 15.26 21.13
C SER A 3 63.21 13.98 20.52
N VAL A 4 62.29 13.38 21.27
CA VAL A 4 61.45 12.26 20.85
C VAL A 4 60.34 12.80 19.94
N ILE A 5 60.27 12.31 18.70
CA ILE A 5 59.14 12.53 17.80
C ILE A 5 58.23 11.30 17.94
N CYS A 6 57.10 11.48 18.62
CA CYS A 6 55.98 10.55 18.63
C CYS A 6 55.23 10.66 17.30
N VAL A 7 55.28 9.62 16.46
CA VAL A 7 54.39 9.47 15.31
C VAL A 7 53.10 8.81 15.82
N LEU A 8 52.05 9.63 15.97
CA LEU A 8 50.68 9.16 16.16
C LEU A 8 50.16 8.62 14.82
N ILE A 9 50.01 7.29 14.73
CA ILE A 9 49.26 6.65 13.65
C ILE A 9 47.77 6.83 13.99
N LEU A 10 47.11 7.79 13.36
CA LEU A 10 45.65 7.86 13.33
C LEU A 10 45.14 6.72 12.42
N SER A 11 44.56 5.69 13.03
CA SER A 11 43.71 4.73 12.33
C SER A 11 42.36 5.38 12.05
N SER A 12 42.22 5.98 10.85
CA SER A 12 40.91 6.38 10.33
C SER A 12 40.07 5.13 10.07
N ARG A 13 39.03 4.92 10.90
CA ARG A 13 37.96 3.96 10.60
C ARG A 13 37.11 4.51 9.46
N ILE A 14 37.40 4.09 8.25
CA ILE A 14 36.53 4.30 7.10
C ILE A 14 35.48 3.17 7.13
N SER A 15 34.26 3.52 7.49
CA SER A 15 33.08 2.72 7.14
C SER A 15 32.87 2.92 5.64
N ALA A 16 33.33 1.97 4.81
CA ALA A 16 33.06 2.00 3.38
C ALA A 16 31.56 1.70 3.18
N GLN A 17 30.76 2.73 2.97
CA GLN A 17 29.50 2.59 2.24
C GLN A 17 29.88 2.56 0.76
N ILE A 18 29.93 1.37 0.17
CA ILE A 18 30.00 1.24 -1.30
C ILE A 18 28.61 1.61 -1.83
N GLN A 19 28.57 2.58 -2.75
CA GLN A 19 27.36 3.14 -3.33
C GLN A 19 26.90 2.25 -4.49
N SER A 20 25.59 2.04 -4.65
CA SER A 20 24.99 0.94 -5.42
C SER A 20 25.04 0.99 -6.94
N SER A 21 25.46 2.12 -7.53
CA SER A 21 25.50 2.27 -8.99
C SER A 21 26.59 1.44 -9.69
N GLU A 22 27.42 0.69 -8.95
CA GLU A 22 28.54 -0.06 -9.52
C GLU A 22 28.28 -1.59 -9.61
N ILE A 23 27.44 -2.18 -8.73
CA ILE A 23 27.20 -3.65 -8.71
C ILE A 23 26.15 -4.10 -9.72
N TRP A 24 25.01 -3.40 -9.77
CA TRP A 24 23.87 -3.76 -10.62
C TRP A 24 23.56 -2.64 -11.58
N SER A 25 23.32 -2.96 -12.85
CA SER A 25 22.81 -1.99 -13.83
C SER A 25 21.58 -2.55 -14.55
N GLU A 26 20.47 -1.81 -14.55
CA GLU A 26 19.28 -2.20 -15.33
C GLU A 26 19.62 -2.12 -16.83
N ILE A 27 19.34 -3.20 -17.55
CA ILE A 27 19.61 -3.31 -18.98
C ILE A 27 18.34 -3.74 -19.73
N SER A 28 18.31 -3.46 -21.04
CA SER A 28 17.29 -4.06 -21.90
C SER A 28 17.60 -5.53 -22.14
N GLU A 29 16.60 -6.41 -22.12
CA GLU A 29 16.76 -7.83 -22.48
C GLU A 29 17.33 -8.02 -23.91
N TYR A 30 17.15 -7.04 -24.79
CA TYR A 30 17.68 -7.05 -26.15
C TYR A 30 19.13 -6.57 -26.27
N SER A 31 19.76 -6.16 -25.16
CA SER A 31 21.10 -5.56 -25.17
C SER A 31 22.26 -6.57 -25.13
N PHE A 32 21.98 -7.84 -24.88
CA PHE A 32 22.98 -8.91 -24.84
C PHE A 32 22.53 -10.12 -25.66
N GLN A 33 23.45 -11.07 -25.87
CA GLN A 33 23.15 -12.34 -26.52
C GLN A 33 23.07 -13.43 -25.45
N PRO A 34 21.87 -14.00 -25.17
CA PRO A 34 21.72 -15.01 -24.15
C PRO A 34 22.54 -16.26 -24.45
N VAL A 35 23.19 -16.83 -23.43
CA VAL A 35 23.88 -18.13 -23.50
C VAL A 35 23.04 -19.16 -22.76
N GLY A 36 22.98 -20.40 -23.27
CA GLY A 36 22.23 -21.48 -22.61
C GLY A 36 20.70 -21.36 -22.74
N SER A 37 19.97 -22.20 -22.01
CA SER A 37 18.52 -22.33 -22.12
C SER A 37 17.79 -21.31 -21.23
N ARG A 38 16.76 -20.66 -21.77
CA ARG A 38 15.84 -19.82 -20.99
C ARG A 38 14.73 -20.67 -20.38
N LEU A 39 14.81 -20.95 -19.08
CA LEU A 39 13.90 -21.86 -18.39
C LEU A 39 12.98 -21.18 -17.39
N ILE A 40 13.41 -20.05 -16.80
CA ILE A 40 12.63 -19.20 -15.90
C ILE A 40 12.06 -18.03 -16.73
N ILE A 41 10.73 -18.01 -16.91
CA ILE A 41 10.05 -17.01 -17.75
C ILE A 41 8.85 -16.44 -16.97
N PRO A 42 9.06 -15.35 -16.21
CA PRO A 42 7.97 -14.61 -15.58
C PRO A 42 7.23 -13.74 -16.61
N ASP A 43 5.96 -13.45 -16.33
CA ASP A 43 5.11 -12.54 -17.11
C ASP A 43 5.57 -11.08 -16.93
N ILE A 44 6.04 -10.72 -15.73
CA ILE A 44 6.54 -9.39 -15.36
C ILE A 44 7.89 -9.55 -14.65
N TYR A 45 8.91 -8.88 -15.15
CA TYR A 45 10.25 -8.88 -14.58
C TYR A 45 11.08 -7.69 -15.10
N LYS A 46 12.23 -7.47 -14.45
CA LYS A 46 13.28 -6.53 -14.86
C LYS A 46 14.59 -7.27 -15.10
N THR A 47 15.42 -6.77 -16.01
CA THR A 47 16.70 -7.40 -16.38
C THR A 47 17.88 -6.54 -15.96
N PHE A 48 18.93 -7.18 -15.43
CA PHE A 48 20.09 -6.50 -14.88
C PHE A 48 21.40 -7.17 -15.31
N ASP A 49 22.44 -6.35 -15.51
CA ASP A 49 23.84 -6.79 -15.57
C ASP A 49 24.45 -6.73 -14.17
N LEU A 50 25.30 -7.72 -13.83
CA LEU A 50 25.98 -7.84 -12.55
C LEU A 50 27.48 -7.67 -12.70
N ASN A 51 28.05 -6.72 -11.96
CA ASN A 51 29.48 -6.63 -11.70
C ASN A 51 29.89 -7.68 -10.66
N LEU A 52 30.16 -8.90 -11.14
CA LEU A 52 30.46 -10.05 -10.30
C LEU A 52 31.71 -9.86 -9.41
N SER A 53 32.73 -9.15 -9.90
CA SER A 53 33.96 -8.92 -9.14
C SER A 53 33.69 -8.07 -7.90
N GLU A 54 32.91 -7.01 -8.05
CA GLU A 54 32.58 -6.09 -6.98
C GLU A 54 31.60 -6.71 -5.97
N LEU A 55 30.64 -7.50 -6.45
CA LEU A 55 29.79 -8.32 -5.58
C LEU A 55 30.61 -9.26 -4.69
N LYS A 56 31.63 -9.94 -5.25
CA LYS A 56 32.51 -10.82 -4.48
C LYS A 56 33.30 -10.06 -3.41
N GLU A 57 33.80 -8.87 -3.73
CA GLU A 57 34.53 -8.02 -2.78
C GLU A 57 33.66 -7.54 -1.61
N VAL A 58 32.36 -7.34 -1.83
CA VAL A 58 31.40 -7.04 -0.76
C VAL A 58 31.10 -8.28 0.07
N LEU A 59 30.76 -9.39 -0.58
CA LEU A 59 30.30 -10.61 0.10
C LEU A 59 31.38 -11.28 0.95
N ILE A 60 32.66 -11.21 0.57
CA ILE A 60 33.77 -11.78 1.36
C ILE A 60 33.96 -11.09 2.72
N GLN A 61 33.40 -9.89 2.88
CA GLN A 61 33.48 -9.14 4.15
C GLN A 61 32.34 -9.49 5.10
N ALA A 62 31.33 -10.25 4.66
CA ALA A 62 30.18 -10.61 5.48
C ALA A 62 30.63 -11.50 6.66
N PRO A 63 30.35 -11.12 7.91
CA PRO A 63 30.64 -11.97 9.05
C PRO A 63 29.74 -13.22 9.04
N SER A 64 30.24 -14.33 9.57
CA SER A 64 29.41 -15.52 9.83
C SER A 64 28.24 -15.18 10.76
N ASP A 65 27.10 -15.80 10.51
CA ASP A 65 25.98 -15.77 11.43
C ASP A 65 26.39 -16.32 12.81
N PHE A 66 25.82 -15.74 13.86
CA PHE A 66 26.17 -15.96 15.28
C PHE A 66 27.60 -15.57 15.72
N SER A 67 28.42 -14.98 14.84
CA SER A 67 29.74 -14.49 15.25
C SER A 67 29.65 -13.23 16.12
N SER A 68 30.63 -13.03 17.01
CA SER A 68 30.74 -11.82 17.82
C SER A 68 30.96 -10.55 16.99
N ASP A 69 31.46 -10.70 15.76
CA ASP A 69 31.77 -9.63 14.82
C ASP A 69 30.51 -8.89 14.32
N LEU A 70 29.33 -9.52 14.41
CA LEU A 70 28.04 -8.95 14.00
C LEU A 70 27.71 -7.62 14.69
N LYS A 71 28.25 -7.39 15.89
CA LYS A 71 28.07 -6.14 16.63
C LYS A 71 28.86 -4.96 16.05
N GLN A 72 29.91 -5.24 15.27
CA GLN A 72 30.87 -4.23 14.80
C GLN A 72 30.93 -4.11 13.28
N LYS A 73 30.54 -5.15 12.54
CA LYS A 73 30.57 -5.19 11.07
C LYS A 73 29.16 -5.40 10.53
N LYS A 74 28.64 -4.38 9.85
CA LYS A 74 27.38 -4.46 9.09
C LYS A 74 27.68 -4.31 7.61
N ILE A 75 27.62 -5.42 6.87
CA ILE A 75 27.74 -5.40 5.41
C ILE A 75 26.36 -5.15 4.84
N ILE A 76 26.22 -4.09 4.05
CA ILE A 76 24.97 -3.73 3.39
C ILE A 76 25.11 -4.08 1.92
N LEU A 77 24.14 -4.82 1.39
CA LEU A 77 24.03 -5.14 -0.03
C LEU A 77 22.71 -4.57 -0.57
N GLU A 78 22.78 -3.93 -1.73
CA GLU A 78 21.60 -3.53 -2.49
C GLU A 78 21.23 -4.61 -3.51
N LEU A 79 19.94 -4.94 -3.55
CA LEU A 79 19.39 -5.94 -4.46
C LEU A 79 18.31 -5.31 -5.35
N PRO A 80 18.31 -5.58 -6.66
CA PRO A 80 17.31 -5.06 -7.58
C PRO A 80 15.92 -5.68 -7.31
N LEU A 81 14.90 -4.84 -7.27
CA LEU A 81 13.50 -5.23 -7.08
C LEU A 81 12.74 -5.22 -8.43
N PRO A 82 11.61 -5.96 -8.55
CA PRO A 82 10.89 -6.10 -9.82
C PRO A 82 10.25 -4.80 -10.33
N ASP A 83 10.12 -3.79 -9.48
CA ASP A 83 9.59 -2.46 -9.85
C ASP A 83 10.67 -1.51 -10.40
N GLY A 84 11.93 -1.97 -10.49
CA GLY A 84 13.09 -1.18 -10.92
C GLY A 84 13.75 -0.38 -9.79
N THR A 85 13.27 -0.49 -8.55
CA THR A 85 13.94 0.08 -7.38
C THR A 85 14.95 -0.91 -6.78
N PHE A 86 15.65 -0.50 -5.72
CA PHE A 86 16.62 -1.32 -5.00
C PHE A 86 16.24 -1.41 -3.53
N GLY A 87 16.37 -2.61 -2.94
CA GLY A 87 16.22 -2.84 -1.51
C GLY A 87 17.57 -3.06 -0.83
N ARG A 88 17.81 -2.39 0.31
CA ARG A 88 19.02 -2.59 1.13
C ARG A 88 18.83 -3.68 2.17
N PHE A 89 19.80 -4.58 2.25
CA PHE A 89 19.83 -5.68 3.20
C PHE A 89 21.13 -5.70 3.99
N TRP A 90 21.03 -5.91 5.29
CA TRP A 90 22.20 -6.27 6.12
C TRP A 90 22.47 -7.77 5.97
N ILE A 91 23.65 -8.14 5.46
CA ILE A 91 24.02 -9.51 5.08
C ILE A 91 25.01 -10.14 6.06
N THR A 92 24.85 -11.45 6.27
CA THR A 92 25.74 -12.33 7.05
C THR A 92 26.00 -13.64 6.28
N GLU A 93 27.23 -14.15 6.31
CA GLU A 93 27.52 -15.50 5.77
C GLU A 93 26.76 -16.54 6.60
N SER A 94 26.04 -17.43 5.92
CA SER A 94 25.17 -18.44 6.53
C SER A 94 25.33 -19.72 5.72
N SER A 95 26.40 -20.47 6.02
CA SER A 95 26.83 -21.60 5.20
C SER A 95 25.83 -22.76 5.28
N VAL A 96 25.36 -23.22 4.13
CA VAL A 96 24.59 -24.47 4.02
C VAL A 96 25.47 -25.71 3.88
N MET A 97 26.79 -25.55 3.86
CA MET A 97 27.76 -26.64 3.79
C MET A 97 28.54 -26.76 5.09
N ALA A 98 28.79 -27.98 5.54
CA ALA A 98 29.76 -28.23 6.59
C ALA A 98 31.13 -27.66 6.21
N GLU A 99 31.92 -27.26 7.22
CA GLU A 99 33.17 -26.54 7.04
C GLU A 99 34.13 -27.22 6.04
N GLN A 100 34.30 -28.54 6.15
CA GLN A 100 35.20 -29.29 5.26
C GLN A 100 34.72 -29.30 3.80
N LEU A 101 33.40 -29.34 3.58
CA LEU A 101 32.83 -29.29 2.25
C LEU A 101 32.99 -27.88 1.65
N SER A 102 32.74 -26.83 2.45
CA SER A 102 32.94 -25.44 2.03
C SER A 102 34.41 -25.14 1.68
N GLN A 103 35.36 -25.70 2.42
CA GLN A 103 36.80 -25.58 2.09
C GLN A 103 37.16 -26.27 0.77
N LYS A 104 36.48 -27.36 0.41
CA LYS A 104 36.69 -28.08 -0.86
C LYS A 104 36.08 -27.36 -2.06
N TYR A 105 34.99 -26.61 -1.85
CA TYR A 105 34.27 -25.85 -2.88
C TYR A 105 34.12 -24.38 -2.46
N PRO A 106 35.22 -23.61 -2.40
CA PRO A 106 35.21 -22.24 -1.86
C PRO A 106 34.43 -21.24 -2.72
N ASP A 107 34.18 -21.56 -3.98
CA ASP A 107 33.39 -20.75 -4.92
C ASP A 107 31.86 -20.92 -4.74
N ILE A 108 31.42 -21.75 -3.79
CA ILE A 108 30.02 -21.93 -3.42
C ILE A 108 29.81 -21.32 -2.04
N LYS A 109 29.10 -20.18 -1.98
CA LYS A 109 28.85 -19.44 -0.74
C LYS A 109 27.39 -19.05 -0.60
N THR A 110 26.89 -19.05 0.63
CA THR A 110 25.51 -18.75 0.97
C THR A 110 25.43 -17.76 2.12
N TYR A 111 24.41 -16.91 2.10
CA TYR A 111 24.25 -15.80 3.03
C TYR A 111 22.77 -15.59 3.36
N SER A 112 22.54 -14.99 4.52
CA SER A 112 21.22 -14.53 4.97
C SER A 112 21.26 -13.01 5.16
N GLY A 113 20.10 -12.35 5.11
CA GLY A 113 20.02 -10.94 5.43
C GLY A 113 18.66 -10.43 5.87
N ARG A 114 18.67 -9.27 6.52
CA ARG A 114 17.48 -8.55 6.99
C ARG A 114 17.32 -7.24 6.22
N GLY A 115 16.10 -6.93 5.78
CA GLY A 115 15.80 -5.69 5.10
C GLY A 115 15.98 -4.47 6.00
N ILE A 116 16.55 -3.40 5.43
CA ILE A 116 16.73 -2.10 6.09
C ILE A 116 15.60 -1.16 5.70
N ASP A 117 15.25 -1.13 4.41
CA ASP A 117 14.18 -0.27 3.87
C ASP A 117 12.79 -0.89 4.09
N ASP A 118 12.73 -2.23 4.08
CA ASP A 118 11.57 -3.02 4.48
C ASP A 118 11.97 -3.90 5.66
N PRO A 119 11.72 -3.46 6.91
CA PRO A 119 12.14 -4.21 8.09
C PRO A 119 11.38 -5.52 8.25
N PHE A 120 10.29 -5.77 7.51
CA PHE A 120 9.57 -7.05 7.55
C PHE A 120 10.18 -8.10 6.63
N SER A 121 11.12 -7.70 5.77
CA SER A 121 11.70 -8.59 4.76
C SER A 121 12.98 -9.29 5.23
N SER A 122 13.17 -10.52 4.77
CA SER A 122 14.40 -11.29 4.90
C SER A 122 14.86 -11.80 3.53
N VAL A 123 16.14 -12.13 3.41
CA VAL A 123 16.71 -12.63 2.15
C VAL A 123 17.63 -13.83 2.40
N LYS A 124 17.54 -14.85 1.52
CA LYS A 124 18.57 -15.86 1.32
C LYS A 124 19.23 -15.61 -0.02
N LEU A 125 20.55 -15.61 -0.05
CA LEU A 125 21.32 -15.40 -1.28
C LEU A 125 22.48 -16.39 -1.38
N ASP A 126 22.84 -16.73 -2.60
CA ASP A 126 24.00 -17.59 -2.88
C ASP A 126 24.76 -17.09 -4.09
N LEU A 127 26.07 -17.32 -4.04
CA LEU A 127 26.96 -17.14 -5.18
C LEU A 127 27.68 -18.46 -5.41
N THR A 128 27.45 -19.05 -6.58
CA THR A 128 27.97 -20.36 -6.95
C THR A 128 28.55 -20.33 -8.38
N PRO A 129 29.19 -21.40 -8.86
CA PRO A 129 29.57 -21.54 -10.27
C PRO A 129 28.38 -21.45 -11.26
N LEU A 130 27.14 -21.59 -10.79
CA LEU A 130 25.93 -21.42 -11.61
C LEU A 130 25.39 -19.98 -11.61
N GLY A 131 26.03 -19.05 -10.88
CA GLY A 131 25.64 -17.65 -10.80
C GLY A 131 25.18 -17.23 -9.40
N PHE A 132 24.72 -15.99 -9.31
CA PHE A 132 24.07 -15.41 -8.14
C PHE A 132 22.58 -15.77 -8.10
N HIS A 133 22.05 -16.14 -6.94
CA HIS A 133 20.61 -16.29 -6.74
C HIS A 133 20.21 -15.57 -5.46
N ALA A 134 18.99 -15.04 -5.42
CA ALA A 134 18.39 -14.51 -4.20
C ALA A 134 16.89 -14.83 -4.12
N MET A 135 16.42 -15.07 -2.90
CA MET A 135 15.01 -15.18 -2.53
C MET A 135 14.74 -14.19 -1.39
N ILE A 136 13.90 -13.19 -1.67
CA ILE A 136 13.47 -12.20 -0.69
C ILE A 136 12.04 -12.54 -0.27
N LEU A 137 11.86 -12.81 1.03
CA LEU A 137 10.55 -13.00 1.64
C LEU A 137 10.06 -11.64 2.16
N SER A 138 8.89 -11.19 1.71
CA SER A 138 8.33 -9.89 2.10
C SER A 138 6.80 -9.94 2.12
N PRO A 139 6.14 -9.21 3.04
CA PRO A 139 4.67 -9.09 3.04
C PRO A 139 4.13 -8.41 1.77
N LYS A 140 4.98 -7.75 0.96
CA LYS A 140 4.61 -7.13 -0.32
C LYS A 140 4.61 -8.13 -1.50
N GLY A 141 5.04 -9.36 -1.25
CA GLY A 141 5.19 -10.44 -2.21
C GLY A 141 6.63 -10.91 -2.30
N ASN A 142 6.80 -12.22 -2.47
CA ASN A 142 8.13 -12.83 -2.55
C ASN A 142 8.78 -12.55 -3.89
N ILE A 143 10.08 -12.26 -3.85
CA ILE A 143 10.86 -11.81 -4.99
C ILE A 143 12.02 -12.79 -5.20
N PHE A 144 12.29 -13.09 -6.46
CA PHE A 144 13.41 -13.91 -6.88
C PHE A 144 14.33 -13.10 -7.79
N ILE A 145 15.63 -13.28 -7.58
CA ILE A 145 16.67 -12.81 -8.48
C ILE A 145 17.41 -14.05 -8.95
N ASP A 146 17.31 -14.33 -10.25
CA ASP A 146 17.85 -15.54 -10.86
C ASP A 146 18.63 -15.22 -12.14
N PRO A 147 19.62 -16.05 -12.51
CA PRO A 147 20.24 -15.99 -13.82
C PRO A 147 19.19 -15.94 -14.93
N HIS A 148 19.39 -15.04 -15.88
CA HIS A 148 18.49 -14.88 -17.01
C HIS A 148 18.37 -16.18 -17.82
N ASN A 149 19.49 -16.81 -18.15
CA ASN A 149 19.53 -18.14 -18.75
C ASN A 149 20.37 -19.10 -17.91
N GLN A 150 20.17 -20.40 -18.13
CA GLN A 150 21.01 -21.42 -17.54
C GLN A 150 22.48 -21.21 -17.93
N PHE A 151 23.37 -21.22 -16.92
CA PHE A 151 24.82 -20.96 -17.05
C PHE A 151 25.20 -19.51 -17.40
N ASP A 152 24.25 -18.58 -17.42
CA ASP A 152 24.56 -17.15 -17.45
C ASP A 152 24.97 -16.69 -16.04
N VAL A 153 26.11 -16.01 -15.93
CA VAL A 153 26.64 -15.51 -14.65
C VAL A 153 26.79 -13.98 -14.63
N ASN A 154 26.31 -13.31 -15.68
CA ASN A 154 26.43 -11.86 -15.83
C ASN A 154 25.06 -11.18 -15.89
N HIS A 155 24.04 -11.84 -16.47
CA HIS A 155 22.71 -11.25 -16.64
C HIS A 155 21.65 -11.95 -15.79
N TYR A 156 20.80 -11.15 -15.16
CA TYR A 156 19.84 -11.59 -14.15
C TYR A 156 18.46 -11.01 -14.41
N ILE A 157 17.44 -11.69 -13.89
CA ILE A 157 16.07 -11.20 -13.83
C ILE A 157 15.62 -11.04 -12.38
N SER A 158 14.90 -9.96 -12.08
CA SER A 158 14.21 -9.76 -10.79
C SER A 158 12.70 -9.77 -11.03
N TYR A 159 11.98 -10.63 -10.32
CA TYR A 159 10.54 -10.85 -10.53
C TYR A 159 9.82 -11.27 -9.25
N TYR A 160 8.50 -11.04 -9.17
CA TYR A 160 7.70 -11.60 -8.08
C TYR A 160 7.31 -13.04 -8.39
N ALA A 161 7.25 -13.88 -7.35
CA ALA A 161 6.81 -15.29 -7.47
C ALA A 161 5.46 -15.42 -8.21
N ARG A 162 4.51 -14.52 -7.92
CA ARG A 162 3.17 -14.48 -8.55
C ARG A 162 3.18 -14.24 -10.05
N ASP A 163 4.27 -13.67 -10.59
CA ASP A 163 4.41 -13.38 -12.02
C ASP A 163 5.06 -14.56 -12.76
N PHE A 164 5.51 -15.62 -12.06
CA PHE A 164 5.99 -16.83 -12.70
C PHE A 164 4.80 -17.68 -13.20
N SER A 165 4.64 -17.81 -14.53
CA SER A 165 3.40 -18.31 -15.13
C SER A 165 3.52 -19.70 -15.79
N LYS A 166 4.64 -20.41 -15.62
CA LYS A 166 4.91 -21.60 -16.43
C LYS A 166 3.92 -22.74 -16.16
N LYS A 167 3.01 -22.93 -17.13
CA LYS A 167 2.15 -24.11 -17.28
C LYS A 167 2.96 -25.25 -17.89
N GLY A 168 3.38 -26.21 -17.07
CA GLY A 168 4.10 -27.39 -17.53
C GLY A 168 4.05 -28.50 -16.49
N VAL A 169 3.39 -29.60 -16.87
CA VAL A 169 3.02 -30.82 -16.11
C VAL A 169 3.75 -31.01 -14.77
N ILE A 170 3.16 -30.44 -13.72
CA ILE A 170 3.37 -30.88 -12.35
C ILE A 170 2.83 -32.32 -12.28
N ARG A 171 3.68 -33.29 -11.95
CA ARG A 171 3.32 -34.71 -11.82
C ARG A 171 3.43 -35.09 -10.36
N ASP A 172 2.28 -35.41 -9.78
CA ASP A 172 2.04 -36.25 -8.61
C ASP A 172 3.07 -36.12 -7.45
N CYS A 173 2.65 -35.46 -6.37
CA CYS A 173 3.25 -35.65 -5.05
C CYS A 173 2.53 -36.79 -4.32
N THR A 174 3.23 -37.56 -3.50
CA THR A 174 2.68 -38.66 -2.72
C THR A 174 3.40 -38.78 -1.38
N VAL A 175 2.66 -38.97 -0.29
CA VAL A 175 3.23 -39.24 1.04
C VAL A 175 3.05 -40.70 1.41
N LEU A 176 4.10 -41.32 1.96
CA LEU A 176 4.06 -42.65 2.54
C LEU A 176 4.22 -42.59 4.05
N PHE A 177 3.68 -43.57 4.77
CA PHE A 177 3.83 -43.68 6.21
C PHE A 177 4.03 -45.13 6.63
N ASP A 178 4.64 -45.29 7.81
CA ASP A 178 4.71 -46.53 8.55
C ASP A 178 3.77 -46.45 9.75
N ASP A 179 3.10 -47.54 10.11
CA ASP A 179 2.05 -47.54 11.14
C ASP A 179 2.56 -47.14 12.53
N GLU A 180 3.79 -47.51 12.88
CA GLU A 180 4.38 -47.15 14.18
C GLU A 180 4.67 -45.64 14.24
N LYS A 181 5.22 -45.08 13.16
CA LYS A 181 5.51 -43.63 13.05
C LYS A 181 4.24 -42.80 13.00
N LEU A 182 3.22 -43.26 12.27
CA LEU A 182 1.94 -42.59 12.23
C LEU A 182 1.28 -42.56 13.62
N THR A 183 1.47 -43.62 14.42
CA THR A 183 0.99 -43.69 15.80
C THR A 183 1.71 -42.66 16.69
N GLU A 184 3.03 -42.52 16.56
CA GLU A 184 3.80 -41.47 17.24
C GLU A 184 3.27 -40.07 16.88
N LEU A 185 3.19 -39.73 15.60
CA LEU A 185 2.77 -38.40 15.15
C LEU A 185 1.36 -38.05 15.64
N LYS A 186 0.42 -39.00 15.58
CA LYS A 186 -0.93 -38.84 16.14
C LYS A 186 -0.90 -38.60 17.65
N SER A 187 0.00 -39.24 18.38
CA SER A 187 0.15 -39.04 19.82
C SER A 187 0.69 -37.65 20.17
N LEU A 188 1.65 -37.15 19.39
CA LEU A 188 2.23 -35.81 19.57
C LEU A 188 1.18 -34.72 19.39
N LEU A 189 0.27 -34.88 18.42
CA LEU A 189 -0.82 -33.92 18.17
C LEU A 189 -1.87 -33.83 19.29
N ASN A 190 -1.89 -34.80 20.21
CA ASN A 190 -2.76 -34.80 21.39
C ASN A 190 -2.13 -34.10 22.60
N ILE A 191 -0.85 -33.72 22.52
CA ILE A 191 -0.17 -32.94 23.56
C ILE A 191 -0.60 -31.46 23.40
N PRO A 192 -0.95 -30.75 24.48
CA PRO A 192 -1.28 -29.33 24.42
C PRO A 192 -0.20 -28.52 23.67
N ARG A 193 -0.64 -27.80 22.64
CA ARG A 193 0.21 -27.17 21.60
C ARG A 193 0.59 -25.75 21.98
N ASP A 194 1.49 -25.61 22.96
CA ASP A 194 1.99 -24.31 23.40
C ASP A 194 3.52 -24.27 23.29
N THR A 195 4.02 -24.64 22.09
CA THR A 195 5.45 -24.67 21.78
C THR A 195 5.76 -23.62 20.73
N PRO A 196 5.87 -22.34 21.11
CA PRO A 196 6.41 -21.34 20.20
C PRO A 196 7.87 -21.69 19.82
N VAL A 197 8.32 -21.19 18.67
CA VAL A 197 9.72 -21.32 18.22
C VAL A 197 10.42 -19.96 18.27
N GLY A 198 11.74 -19.95 18.05
CA GLY A 198 12.55 -18.73 18.05
C GLY A 198 13.80 -18.85 18.94
N PRO A 199 13.67 -19.16 20.25
CA PRO A 199 14.81 -19.21 21.16
C PRO A 199 15.90 -20.22 20.80
N GLU A 200 15.50 -21.33 20.18
CA GLU A 200 16.37 -22.43 19.78
C GLU A 200 16.27 -22.65 18.26
N LEU A 201 17.41 -22.61 17.57
CA LEU A 201 17.56 -23.06 16.19
C LEU A 201 18.05 -24.52 16.21
N ARG A 202 17.30 -25.42 15.58
CA ARG A 202 17.67 -26.84 15.43
C ARG A 202 18.39 -27.07 14.12
N VAL A 203 19.65 -27.46 14.18
CA VAL A 203 20.52 -27.67 13.04
C VAL A 203 20.68 -29.17 12.76
N TYR A 204 20.27 -29.60 11.56
CA TYR A 204 20.32 -30.98 11.10
C TYR A 204 21.37 -31.16 10.02
N ARG A 205 22.12 -32.26 10.09
CA ARG A 205 23.05 -32.68 9.04
C ARG A 205 22.28 -33.34 7.90
N LEU A 206 22.27 -32.70 6.74
CA LEU A 206 21.60 -33.17 5.54
C LEU A 206 22.58 -33.93 4.63
N ALA A 207 22.21 -35.13 4.23
CA ALA A 207 22.86 -35.88 3.15
C ALA A 207 21.97 -35.83 1.89
N CYS A 208 22.24 -34.89 1.00
CA CYS A 208 21.46 -34.68 -0.22
C CYS A 208 22.20 -35.27 -1.42
N ALA A 209 21.63 -36.33 -2.00
CA ALA A 209 22.12 -36.96 -3.21
C ALA A 209 21.56 -36.29 -4.47
N ALA A 210 22.29 -36.40 -5.57
CA ALA A 210 21.85 -35.94 -6.89
C ALA A 210 22.11 -37.05 -7.91
N THR A 211 21.07 -37.46 -8.65
CA THR A 211 21.23 -38.46 -9.72
C THR A 211 22.18 -37.96 -10.82
N GLY A 212 22.66 -38.89 -11.64
CA GLY A 212 23.44 -38.60 -12.83
C GLY A 212 22.74 -37.64 -13.77
N GLU A 213 21.43 -37.82 -13.96
CA GLU A 213 20.62 -36.97 -14.82
C GLU A 213 20.45 -35.56 -14.26
N TYR A 214 20.20 -35.44 -12.94
CA TYR A 214 20.13 -34.14 -12.28
C TYR A 214 21.46 -33.40 -12.44
N THR A 215 22.56 -34.08 -12.14
CA THR A 215 23.89 -33.46 -12.26
C THR A 215 24.20 -33.07 -13.70
N GLN A 216 23.85 -33.89 -14.70
CA GLN A 216 23.98 -33.55 -16.12
C GLN A 216 23.16 -32.33 -16.52
N PHE A 217 21.92 -32.23 -16.04
CA PHE A 217 21.08 -31.07 -16.26
C PHE A 217 21.76 -29.78 -15.77
N HIS A 218 22.43 -29.83 -14.62
CA HIS A 218 23.17 -28.70 -14.04
C HIS A 218 24.63 -28.60 -14.50
N GLY A 219 25.02 -29.18 -15.64
CA GLY A 219 26.36 -28.99 -16.23
C GLY A 219 27.33 -30.17 -16.08
N GLY A 220 26.89 -31.28 -15.48
CA GLY A 220 27.55 -32.59 -15.54
C GLY A 220 28.79 -32.78 -14.66
N THR A 221 29.11 -31.81 -13.81
CA THR A 221 30.25 -31.91 -12.87
C THR A 221 29.74 -32.02 -11.43
N VAL A 222 30.56 -32.60 -10.54
CA VAL A 222 30.26 -32.63 -9.11
C VAL A 222 30.06 -31.21 -8.57
N SER A 223 30.90 -30.25 -8.99
CA SER A 223 30.80 -28.86 -8.53
C SER A 223 29.48 -28.21 -8.95
N SER A 224 29.02 -28.46 -10.17
CA SER A 224 27.82 -27.82 -10.70
C SER A 224 26.53 -28.49 -10.19
N GLY A 225 26.54 -29.82 -10.00
CA GLY A 225 25.47 -30.52 -9.29
C GLY A 225 25.37 -30.10 -7.81
N LEU A 226 26.52 -29.98 -7.12
CA LEU A 226 26.55 -29.50 -5.74
C LEU A 226 26.07 -28.04 -5.62
N ALA A 227 26.46 -27.17 -6.56
CA ALA A 227 26.00 -25.78 -6.60
C ALA A 227 24.46 -25.70 -6.66
N ALA A 228 23.83 -26.49 -7.52
CA ALA A 228 22.37 -26.54 -7.64
C ALA A 228 21.70 -27.04 -6.34
N VAL A 229 22.23 -28.11 -5.75
CA VAL A 229 21.75 -28.61 -4.43
C VAL A 229 21.86 -27.51 -3.37
N VAL A 230 22.96 -26.77 -3.34
CA VAL A 230 23.17 -25.67 -2.40
C VAL A 230 22.15 -24.54 -2.59
N THR A 231 21.90 -24.10 -3.82
CA THR A 231 20.89 -23.06 -4.11
C THR A 231 19.51 -23.49 -3.63
N SER A 232 19.08 -24.73 -3.92
CA SER A 232 17.79 -25.27 -3.46
C SER A 232 17.69 -25.32 -1.94
N ILE A 233 18.69 -25.90 -1.25
CA ILE A 233 18.66 -26.01 0.22
C ILE A 233 18.78 -24.64 0.90
N ASN A 234 19.47 -23.68 0.30
CA ASN A 234 19.54 -22.31 0.81
C ASN A 234 18.16 -21.64 0.82
N ARG A 235 17.37 -21.82 -0.25
CA ARG A 235 15.98 -21.34 -0.33
C ARG A 235 15.08 -22.04 0.68
N VAL A 236 15.15 -23.37 0.76
CA VAL A 236 14.38 -24.14 1.74
C VAL A 236 14.70 -23.69 3.17
N ASN A 237 15.99 -23.52 3.50
CA ASN A 237 16.39 -22.96 4.80
C ASN A 237 15.81 -21.56 5.06
N GLY A 238 15.56 -20.75 4.03
CA GLY A 238 14.90 -19.44 4.18
C GLY A 238 13.52 -19.54 4.80
N VAL A 239 12.76 -20.55 4.39
CA VAL A 239 11.43 -20.85 4.96
C VAL A 239 11.59 -21.52 6.32
N TYR A 240 12.37 -22.59 6.42
CA TYR A 240 12.45 -23.41 7.63
C TYR A 240 13.04 -22.68 8.84
N GLU A 241 14.02 -21.80 8.61
CA GLU A 241 14.58 -20.97 9.69
C GLU A 241 13.56 -19.95 10.19
N THR A 242 12.73 -19.42 9.30
CA THR A 242 11.75 -18.36 9.61
C THR A 242 10.48 -18.93 10.25
N GLU A 243 10.00 -20.08 9.77
CA GLU A 243 8.70 -20.64 10.16
C GLU A 243 8.79 -21.59 11.36
N VAL A 244 9.85 -22.41 11.44
CA VAL A 244 9.93 -23.53 12.40
C VAL A 244 11.28 -23.62 13.11
N ALA A 245 12.13 -22.60 12.97
CA ALA A 245 13.48 -22.54 13.54
C ALA A 245 14.32 -23.82 13.29
N VAL A 246 14.32 -24.28 12.04
CA VAL A 246 15.10 -25.42 11.57
C VAL A 246 16.10 -24.98 10.50
N ARG A 247 17.33 -25.50 10.57
CA ARG A 247 18.36 -25.32 9.54
C ARG A 247 18.95 -26.66 9.12
N MET A 248 19.15 -26.83 7.82
CA MET A 248 19.84 -27.99 7.24
C MET A 248 21.23 -27.60 6.73
N ILE A 249 22.23 -28.38 7.09
CA ILE A 249 23.63 -28.21 6.65
C ILE A 249 24.09 -29.49 5.96
N LEU A 250 24.56 -29.38 4.72
CA LEU A 250 25.12 -30.50 3.96
C LEU A 250 26.34 -31.09 4.66
N VAL A 251 26.38 -32.42 4.76
CA VAL A 251 27.47 -33.17 5.41
C VAL A 251 28.82 -32.95 4.72
N ALA A 252 29.92 -33.11 5.47
CA ALA A 252 31.29 -32.83 5.05
C ALA A 252 31.72 -33.52 3.73
N ASN A 253 31.18 -34.69 3.43
CA ASN A 253 31.46 -35.50 2.25
C ASN A 253 30.24 -35.65 1.31
N ASN A 254 29.31 -34.67 1.31
CA ASN A 254 28.11 -34.70 0.47
C ASN A 254 28.44 -34.73 -1.04
N ASP A 255 29.60 -34.23 -1.44
CA ASP A 255 30.08 -34.30 -2.82
C ASP A 255 30.22 -35.74 -3.34
N THR A 256 30.37 -36.72 -2.44
CA THR A 256 30.34 -38.15 -2.79
C THR A 256 28.94 -38.65 -3.17
N LEU A 257 27.88 -37.88 -2.91
CA LEU A 257 26.51 -38.19 -3.28
C LEU A 257 26.06 -37.49 -4.58
N ILE A 258 26.96 -36.73 -5.23
CA ILE A 258 26.69 -36.08 -6.51
C ILE A 258 27.20 -36.99 -7.62
N PHE A 259 26.28 -37.71 -8.26
CA PHE A 259 26.61 -38.65 -9.32
C PHE A 259 26.63 -37.94 -10.67
N THR A 260 27.66 -38.16 -11.50
CA THR A 260 27.80 -37.46 -12.80
C THR A 260 27.39 -38.31 -14.01
N ASN A 261 27.16 -39.62 -13.81
CA ASN A 261 26.87 -40.55 -14.89
C ASN A 261 25.55 -41.31 -14.61
N PRO A 262 24.47 -41.01 -15.37
CA PRO A 262 23.16 -41.67 -15.27
C PRO A 262 23.21 -43.19 -15.37
N THR A 263 24.18 -43.73 -16.10
CA THR A 263 24.26 -45.19 -16.34
C THR A 263 24.88 -45.97 -15.18
N THR A 264 25.58 -45.28 -14.27
CA THR A 264 26.34 -45.90 -13.18
C THR A 264 25.96 -45.39 -11.80
N ASP A 265 25.02 -44.45 -11.70
CA ASP A 265 24.46 -44.06 -10.43
C ASP A 265 23.55 -45.18 -9.87
N PRO A 266 23.24 -45.19 -8.56
CA PRO A 266 22.47 -46.26 -7.94
C PRO A 266 20.96 -46.07 -8.04
N TYR A 267 20.47 -45.11 -8.83
CA TYR A 267 19.07 -44.66 -8.80
C TYR A 267 18.28 -45.04 -10.05
N ASN A 268 17.00 -45.32 -9.86
CA ASN A 268 16.03 -45.33 -10.94
C ASN A 268 15.39 -43.94 -11.05
N ASN A 269 16.01 -43.04 -11.82
CA ASN A 269 15.66 -41.61 -11.90
C ASN A 269 14.18 -41.31 -12.16
N ASN A 270 13.40 -42.23 -12.75
CA ASN A 270 11.99 -42.02 -13.09
C ASN A 270 11.00 -42.72 -12.14
N ASP A 271 11.47 -43.37 -11.07
CA ASP A 271 10.63 -44.09 -10.12
C ASP A 271 10.94 -43.63 -8.68
N GLY A 272 10.18 -42.64 -8.19
CA GLY A 272 10.35 -42.09 -6.85
C GLY A 272 10.19 -43.13 -5.75
N GLY A 273 9.25 -44.06 -5.89
CA GLY A 273 9.00 -45.10 -4.89
C GLY A 273 10.20 -46.04 -4.72
N VAL A 274 10.83 -46.42 -5.82
CA VAL A 274 12.08 -47.22 -5.79
C VAL A 274 13.26 -46.38 -5.26
N MET A 275 13.33 -45.09 -5.61
CA MET A 275 14.40 -44.20 -5.16
C MET A 275 14.46 -44.01 -3.64
N LEU A 276 13.34 -44.11 -2.91
CA LEU A 276 13.33 -44.02 -1.43
C LEU A 276 14.32 -45.00 -0.78
N GLY A 277 14.18 -46.29 -1.10
CA GLY A 277 15.05 -47.34 -0.55
C GLY A 277 16.47 -47.31 -1.11
N GLN A 278 16.62 -46.95 -2.39
CA GLN A 278 17.93 -46.75 -3.01
C GLN A 278 18.70 -45.61 -2.33
N ASN A 279 18.02 -44.52 -1.99
CA ASN A 279 18.64 -43.38 -1.33
C ASN A 279 19.09 -43.73 0.08
N GLN A 280 18.23 -44.40 0.86
CA GLN A 280 18.61 -44.90 2.18
C GLN A 280 19.88 -45.74 2.12
N THR A 281 19.92 -46.72 1.23
CA THR A 281 21.08 -47.61 1.05
C THR A 281 22.32 -46.84 0.60
N THR A 282 22.17 -45.90 -0.33
CA THR A 282 23.28 -45.14 -0.91
C THR A 282 23.91 -44.20 0.12
N VAL A 283 23.08 -43.45 0.84
CA VAL A 283 23.53 -42.52 1.87
C VAL A 283 24.18 -43.27 3.02
N ASP A 284 23.59 -44.37 3.49
CA ASP A 284 24.18 -45.20 4.56
C ASP A 284 25.56 -45.75 4.16
N ASN A 285 25.74 -46.19 2.92
CA ASN A 285 27.00 -46.74 2.45
C ASN A 285 28.10 -45.68 2.26
N ARG A 286 27.75 -44.46 1.82
CA ARG A 286 28.74 -43.41 1.49
C ARG A 286 29.02 -42.45 2.64
N ILE A 287 28.00 -42.10 3.40
CA ILE A 287 28.09 -41.14 4.52
C ILE A 287 28.20 -41.88 5.85
N GLY A 288 27.48 -42.99 6.01
CA GLY A 288 27.37 -43.73 7.26
C GLY A 288 26.18 -43.22 8.10
N PRO A 289 25.34 -44.11 8.65
CA PRO A 289 24.10 -43.75 9.35
C PRO A 289 24.30 -42.84 10.58
N ALA A 290 25.48 -42.81 11.20
CA ALA A 290 25.76 -41.92 12.33
C ALA A 290 26.07 -40.46 11.91
N ASN A 291 26.36 -40.23 10.63
CA ASN A 291 26.96 -38.99 10.14
C ASN A 291 25.97 -38.03 9.47
N TYR A 292 24.69 -38.39 9.42
CA TYR A 292 23.62 -37.54 8.90
C TYR A 292 22.33 -37.75 9.70
N ASP A 293 21.44 -36.77 9.61
CA ASP A 293 20.22 -36.64 10.41
C ASP A 293 18.97 -36.74 9.53
N ILE A 294 19.08 -36.23 8.31
CA ILE A 294 18.10 -36.31 7.23
C ILE A 294 18.85 -36.58 5.91
N GLY A 295 18.26 -37.37 5.03
CA GLY A 295 18.76 -37.61 3.68
C GLY A 295 17.65 -37.46 2.65
N HIS A 296 18.02 -36.99 1.47
CA HIS A 296 17.10 -36.68 0.39
C HIS A 296 17.81 -36.91 -0.96
N VAL A 297 17.09 -37.19 -2.04
CA VAL A 297 17.67 -37.27 -3.39
C VAL A 297 16.95 -36.38 -4.37
N PHE A 298 17.73 -35.66 -5.18
CA PHE A 298 17.26 -34.89 -6.32
C PHE A 298 17.47 -35.63 -7.64
N SER A 299 16.44 -35.63 -8.49
CA SER A 299 16.40 -36.31 -9.78
C SER A 299 15.73 -35.43 -10.85
N THR A 300 15.76 -35.87 -12.11
CA THR A 300 15.02 -35.20 -13.21
C THR A 300 13.65 -35.84 -13.47
N GLY A 301 13.28 -36.84 -12.68
CA GLY A 301 12.02 -37.57 -12.77
C GLY A 301 11.63 -38.18 -11.42
N GLY A 302 10.57 -38.99 -11.40
CA GLY A 302 10.13 -39.69 -10.19
C GLY A 302 9.15 -38.91 -9.29
N GLY A 303 8.92 -37.62 -9.53
CA GLY A 303 7.94 -36.82 -8.79
C GLY A 303 8.42 -36.42 -7.39
N GLY A 304 7.47 -36.09 -6.51
CA GLY A 304 7.72 -35.81 -5.10
C GLY A 304 7.21 -36.98 -4.26
N ILE A 305 8.11 -37.59 -3.46
CA ILE A 305 7.70 -38.63 -2.51
C ILE A 305 8.61 -38.68 -1.30
N ALA A 306 8.00 -38.73 -0.12
CA ALA A 306 8.71 -38.86 1.14
C ALA A 306 7.94 -39.73 2.14
N TYR A 307 8.69 -40.35 3.05
CA TYR A 307 8.09 -40.93 4.25
C TYR A 307 7.83 -39.86 5.30
N LEU A 308 6.66 -39.95 5.94
CA LEU A 308 6.21 -39.05 6.98
C LEU A 308 7.00 -39.25 8.29
N GLY A 309 7.56 -38.17 8.86
CA GLY A 309 8.16 -38.13 10.19
C GLY A 309 9.33 -39.10 10.35
N VAL A 310 10.37 -38.94 9.53
CA VAL A 310 11.53 -39.85 9.49
C VAL A 310 12.86 -39.25 9.86
N VAL A 311 12.95 -37.92 10.05
CA VAL A 311 14.20 -37.29 10.48
C VAL A 311 14.72 -37.90 11.79
N CYS A 312 16.03 -38.11 11.90
CA CYS A 312 16.70 -38.84 12.99
C CYS A 312 16.40 -40.36 13.09
N VAL A 313 15.50 -40.93 12.29
CA VAL A 313 15.11 -42.36 12.39
C VAL A 313 16.00 -43.24 11.50
N ASN A 314 16.88 -44.04 12.11
CA ASN A 314 17.78 -44.95 11.37
C ASN A 314 17.01 -45.93 10.46
N GLY A 315 17.52 -46.13 9.25
CA GLY A 315 16.87 -46.95 8.21
C GLY A 315 15.74 -46.24 7.44
N TRP A 316 15.38 -45.03 7.85
CA TRP A 316 14.27 -44.28 7.25
C TRP A 316 14.59 -42.83 6.92
N LYS A 317 15.51 -42.20 7.66
CA LYS A 317 15.82 -40.77 7.58
C LYS A 317 16.36 -40.30 6.24
N ALA A 318 16.74 -41.20 5.31
CA ALA A 318 17.13 -40.87 3.95
C ALA A 318 16.05 -41.19 2.89
N GLN A 319 14.83 -41.51 3.29
CA GLN A 319 13.73 -41.85 2.37
C GLN A 319 12.88 -40.62 2.03
N GLY A 320 13.48 -39.72 1.24
CA GLY A 320 12.82 -38.57 0.61
C GLY A 320 13.40 -38.33 -0.79
N VAL A 321 12.53 -38.00 -1.74
CA VAL A 321 12.84 -37.84 -3.16
C VAL A 321 12.11 -36.62 -3.71
N THR A 322 12.83 -35.81 -4.48
CA THR A 322 12.22 -34.75 -5.28
C THR A 322 12.80 -34.78 -6.68
N GLY A 323 11.95 -34.85 -7.71
CA GLY A 323 12.41 -34.80 -9.09
C GLY A 323 11.41 -34.25 -10.09
N LEU A 324 11.90 -33.33 -10.92
CA LEU A 324 11.18 -32.70 -12.01
C LEU A 324 12.05 -32.61 -13.26
N PRO A 325 11.48 -32.62 -14.48
CA PRO A 325 12.26 -32.52 -15.72
C PRO A 325 13.13 -31.27 -15.83
N ASN A 326 12.72 -30.17 -15.19
CA ASN A 326 13.48 -28.93 -15.08
C ASN A 326 13.61 -28.55 -13.60
N PRO A 327 14.55 -29.14 -12.86
CA PRO A 327 14.62 -28.99 -11.41
C PRO A 327 15.32 -27.67 -11.02
N ILE A 328 14.68 -26.55 -11.33
CA ILE A 328 15.17 -25.19 -11.04
C ILE A 328 14.03 -24.26 -10.63
N GLY A 329 14.38 -23.18 -9.94
CA GLY A 329 13.47 -22.09 -9.64
C GLY A 329 12.51 -22.42 -8.49
N ASP A 330 11.74 -21.41 -8.11
CA ASP A 330 10.76 -21.47 -7.02
C ASP A 330 9.79 -22.67 -7.08
N PRO A 331 9.22 -23.06 -8.24
CA PRO A 331 8.34 -24.24 -8.29
C PRO A 331 9.06 -25.57 -8.00
N PHE A 332 10.38 -25.64 -8.16
CA PHE A 332 11.12 -26.82 -7.72
C PHE A 332 11.46 -26.71 -6.23
N ASP A 333 12.00 -25.58 -5.79
CA ASP A 333 12.53 -25.41 -4.44
C ASP A 333 11.43 -25.32 -3.36
N ILE A 334 10.34 -24.60 -3.62
CA ILE A 334 9.26 -24.35 -2.67
C ILE A 334 8.09 -25.32 -2.85
N ASP A 335 7.56 -25.48 -4.07
CA ASP A 335 6.39 -26.35 -4.26
C ASP A 335 6.72 -27.84 -4.05
N TYR A 336 7.97 -28.26 -4.26
CA TYR A 336 8.39 -29.66 -4.18
C TYR A 336 9.42 -29.91 -3.07
N VAL A 337 10.63 -29.34 -3.14
CA VAL A 337 11.68 -29.70 -2.18
C VAL A 337 11.25 -29.37 -0.74
N ALA A 338 10.73 -28.16 -0.48
CA ALA A 338 10.21 -27.80 0.84
C ALA A 338 8.99 -28.66 1.24
N HIS A 339 8.14 -29.05 0.30
CA HIS A 339 7.00 -29.93 0.55
C HIS A 339 7.42 -31.33 1.02
N GLU A 340 8.31 -31.98 0.27
CA GLU A 340 8.75 -33.34 0.55
C GLU A 340 9.63 -33.40 1.81
N ILE A 341 10.46 -32.39 2.05
CA ILE A 341 11.18 -32.25 3.32
C ILE A 341 10.18 -32.00 4.46
N GLY A 342 9.07 -31.31 4.23
CA GLY A 342 7.99 -31.10 5.19
C GLY A 342 7.39 -32.42 5.68
N HIS A 343 7.16 -33.36 4.77
CA HIS A 343 6.79 -34.74 5.12
C HIS A 343 7.85 -35.43 5.96
N GLN A 344 9.14 -35.32 5.62
CA GLN A 344 10.20 -35.93 6.42
C GLN A 344 10.21 -35.40 7.87
N TYR A 345 9.86 -34.12 8.05
CA TYR A 345 9.67 -33.48 9.36
C TYR A 345 8.28 -33.72 10.00
N GLY A 346 7.41 -34.49 9.37
CA GLY A 346 6.16 -34.99 9.97
C GLY A 346 4.88 -34.24 9.58
N ALA A 347 4.94 -33.26 8.67
CA ALA A 347 3.74 -32.55 8.22
C ALA A 347 2.91 -33.37 7.24
N ASN A 348 1.59 -33.37 7.41
CA ASN A 348 0.63 -33.93 6.48
C ASN A 348 0.11 -32.86 5.50
N HIS A 349 -0.57 -33.31 4.44
CA HIS A 349 -1.24 -32.42 3.50
C HIS A 349 -2.36 -31.59 4.15
N THR A 350 -2.50 -30.33 3.71
CA THR A 350 -3.44 -29.36 4.30
C THR A 350 -4.70 -29.09 3.50
N PHE A 351 -4.77 -29.56 2.25
CA PHE A 351 -5.86 -29.26 1.32
C PHE A 351 -7.12 -30.11 1.54
N ASN A 352 -8.29 -29.59 1.15
CA ASN A 352 -9.59 -30.24 1.35
C ASN A 352 -10.33 -30.67 0.06
N SER A 353 -9.69 -30.61 -1.11
CA SER A 353 -10.24 -31.15 -2.36
C SER A 353 -9.96 -32.66 -2.54
N ILE A 354 -10.67 -33.27 -3.48
CA ILE A 354 -10.42 -34.63 -4.03
C ILE A 354 -10.33 -34.62 -5.57
N THR A 355 -10.24 -33.43 -6.18
CA THR A 355 -10.18 -33.22 -7.63
C THR A 355 -8.73 -33.23 -8.11
N GLY A 356 -8.46 -33.81 -9.28
CA GLY A 356 -7.09 -33.84 -9.84
C GLY A 356 -6.13 -34.61 -8.91
N SER A 357 -4.93 -34.07 -8.69
CA SER A 357 -3.93 -34.68 -7.81
C SER A 357 -4.32 -34.69 -6.33
N CYS A 358 -5.30 -33.88 -5.91
CA CYS A 358 -5.86 -33.95 -4.55
C CYS A 358 -6.65 -35.26 -4.30
N GLY A 359 -7.04 -35.98 -5.35
CA GLY A 359 -7.74 -37.26 -5.26
C GLY A 359 -6.82 -38.44 -4.89
N GLY A 360 -7.31 -39.67 -5.09
CA GLY A 360 -6.45 -40.87 -5.06
C GLY A 360 -5.88 -41.27 -3.69
N GLY A 361 -6.33 -40.63 -2.60
CA GLY A 361 -5.83 -40.90 -1.24
C GLY A 361 -4.84 -39.86 -0.72
N ASN A 362 -4.49 -38.84 -1.50
CA ASN A 362 -3.57 -37.79 -1.06
C ASN A 362 -4.18 -36.87 0.02
N ARG A 363 -5.49 -36.65 0.02
CA ARG A 363 -6.14 -35.82 1.05
C ARG A 363 -6.03 -36.47 2.44
N ASN A 364 -5.49 -35.71 3.41
CA ASN A 364 -5.50 -36.09 4.83
C ASN A 364 -6.65 -35.41 5.59
N ALA A 365 -7.65 -36.19 6.03
CA ALA A 365 -8.85 -35.62 6.66
C ALA A 365 -8.62 -34.92 8.01
N SER A 366 -7.58 -35.30 8.75
CA SER A 366 -7.27 -34.72 10.07
C SER A 366 -6.51 -33.41 10.00
N THR A 367 -6.02 -33.03 8.82
CA THR A 367 -5.20 -31.84 8.60
C THR A 367 -5.67 -30.99 7.41
N ALA A 368 -6.78 -31.37 6.76
CA ALA A 368 -7.42 -30.69 5.63
C ALA A 368 -8.12 -29.36 6.01
N TYR A 369 -7.35 -28.38 6.50
CA TYR A 369 -7.81 -27.06 6.94
C TYR A 369 -7.88 -26.02 5.82
N GLU A 370 -7.29 -26.27 4.65
CA GLU A 370 -7.34 -25.34 3.53
C GLU A 370 -8.40 -25.73 2.49
N PRO A 371 -9.21 -24.79 1.99
CA PRO A 371 -10.20 -25.08 0.95
C PRO A 371 -9.53 -25.47 -0.38
N GLY A 372 -10.20 -26.30 -1.17
CA GLY A 372 -9.76 -26.60 -2.54
C GLY A 372 -8.38 -27.25 -2.59
N SER A 373 -7.51 -26.73 -3.46
CA SER A 373 -6.09 -27.12 -3.55
C SER A 373 -5.23 -26.66 -2.38
N GLY A 374 -5.74 -25.75 -1.54
CA GLY A 374 -4.97 -24.93 -0.62
C GLY A 374 -3.97 -24.00 -1.30
N SER A 375 -3.15 -23.35 -0.48
CA SER A 375 -2.26 -22.23 -0.82
C SER A 375 -0.88 -22.30 -0.16
N THR A 376 -0.71 -23.02 0.95
CA THR A 376 0.57 -23.12 1.68
C THR A 376 1.43 -24.29 1.18
N ILE A 377 2.69 -24.38 1.66
CA ILE A 377 3.67 -25.39 1.20
C ILE A 377 3.13 -26.81 1.23
N MET A 378 2.46 -27.23 2.30
CA MET A 378 1.94 -28.60 2.44
C MET A 378 0.58 -28.80 1.73
N ALA A 379 0.11 -27.80 1.00
CA ALA A 379 -1.04 -27.91 0.11
C ALA A 379 -0.61 -28.38 -1.28
N TYR A 380 -1.59 -28.54 -2.18
CA TYR A 380 -1.39 -28.95 -3.58
C TYR A 380 -1.73 -27.79 -4.53
N ALA A 381 -1.19 -26.61 -4.23
CA ALA A 381 -1.40 -25.41 -5.04
C ALA A 381 -1.12 -25.72 -6.53
N GLY A 382 -2.06 -25.36 -7.40
CA GLY A 382 -1.91 -25.55 -8.85
C GLY A 382 -2.20 -26.94 -9.41
N ILE A 383 -2.39 -28.00 -8.62
CA ILE A 383 -2.50 -29.39 -9.14
C ILE A 383 -3.83 -30.13 -8.88
N CYS A 384 -4.84 -29.46 -8.35
CA CYS A 384 -6.17 -30.02 -8.08
C CYS A 384 -7.24 -29.62 -9.10
N GLY A 385 -6.82 -29.27 -10.33
CA GLY A 385 -7.69 -29.00 -11.46
C GLY A 385 -8.63 -27.81 -11.23
N ALA A 386 -9.95 -28.05 -11.33
CA ALA A 386 -10.94 -26.99 -11.18
C ALA A 386 -10.98 -26.38 -9.76
N ASP A 387 -10.45 -27.09 -8.76
CA ASP A 387 -10.44 -26.65 -7.36
C ASP A 387 -9.17 -25.85 -6.99
N ASN A 388 -8.28 -25.57 -7.96
CA ASN A 388 -7.10 -24.74 -7.76
C ASN A 388 -7.47 -23.34 -7.28
N LEU A 389 -6.83 -22.91 -6.19
CA LEU A 389 -6.93 -21.59 -5.59
C LEU A 389 -5.87 -20.61 -6.12
N GLN A 390 -4.67 -21.12 -6.41
CA GLN A 390 -3.53 -20.42 -7.00
C GLN A 390 -2.67 -21.42 -7.77
N LEU A 391 -1.62 -20.93 -8.46
CA LEU A 391 -0.75 -21.75 -9.30
C LEU A 391 0.41 -22.40 -8.52
N HIS A 392 0.97 -21.67 -7.55
CA HIS A 392 2.17 -22.06 -6.79
C HIS A 392 1.92 -21.83 -5.31
N SER A 393 2.61 -22.57 -4.45
CA SER A 393 2.49 -22.41 -3.00
C SER A 393 3.12 -21.10 -2.55
N ASP A 394 2.52 -20.47 -1.53
CA ASP A 394 3.18 -19.41 -0.81
C ASP A 394 4.23 -20.03 0.14
N PRO A 395 5.46 -19.47 0.26
CA PRO A 395 6.60 -20.05 0.99
C PRO A 395 6.48 -19.87 2.52
N TYR A 396 5.39 -20.37 3.08
CA TYR A 396 5.17 -20.49 4.53
C TYR A 396 4.31 -21.73 4.83
N PHE A 397 4.29 -22.15 6.09
CA PHE A 397 3.49 -23.29 6.53
C PHE A 397 2.14 -22.82 7.09
N HIS A 398 1.06 -23.52 6.71
CA HIS A 398 -0.21 -23.40 7.43
C HIS A 398 0.02 -23.77 8.90
N VAL A 399 -0.70 -23.12 9.82
CA VAL A 399 -0.51 -23.33 11.27
C VAL A 399 -0.63 -24.80 11.73
N ILE A 400 -1.32 -25.67 10.99
CA ILE A 400 -1.34 -27.12 11.29
C ILE A 400 0.00 -27.80 10.95
N SER A 401 0.64 -27.45 9.85
CA SER A 401 1.93 -27.99 9.45
C SER A 401 3.02 -27.47 10.39
N PHE A 402 2.90 -26.22 10.84
CA PHE A 402 3.69 -25.70 11.95
C PHE A 402 3.55 -26.58 13.20
N ASP A 403 2.31 -26.85 13.65
CA ASP A 403 2.06 -27.71 14.83
C ASP A 403 2.72 -29.09 14.68
N GLU A 404 2.57 -29.74 13.52
CA GLU A 404 3.14 -31.07 13.25
C GLU A 404 4.66 -31.07 13.26
N ILE A 405 5.29 -30.16 12.51
CA ILE A 405 6.76 -30.06 12.41
C ILE A 405 7.37 -29.70 13.76
N VAL A 406 6.84 -28.70 14.45
CA VAL A 406 7.39 -28.24 15.73
C VAL A 406 7.21 -29.33 16.79
N SER A 407 6.05 -29.99 16.86
CA SER A 407 5.85 -31.10 17.80
C SER A 407 6.83 -32.24 17.53
N TYR A 408 7.05 -32.61 16.26
CA TYR A 408 7.99 -33.67 15.91
C TYR A 408 9.44 -33.32 16.23
N THR A 409 9.86 -32.08 15.96
CA THR A 409 11.23 -31.61 16.16
C THR A 409 11.56 -31.23 17.61
N THR A 410 10.55 -31.05 18.48
CA THR A 410 10.74 -30.68 19.89
C THR A 410 10.40 -31.80 20.86
N LEU A 411 9.43 -32.66 20.53
CA LEU A 411 8.92 -33.71 21.43
C LEU A 411 9.05 -35.12 20.85
N GLY A 412 9.10 -35.24 19.52
CA GLY A 412 9.18 -36.53 18.83
C GLY A 412 10.61 -37.01 18.56
N ASN A 413 10.69 -38.07 17.74
CA ASN A 413 11.96 -38.65 17.29
C ASN A 413 12.85 -37.64 16.56
N GLY A 414 12.27 -36.64 15.89
CA GLY A 414 12.99 -35.55 15.23
C GLY A 414 13.82 -34.68 16.18
N ASN A 415 13.62 -34.76 17.49
CA ASN A 415 14.41 -34.03 18.49
C ASN A 415 15.67 -34.79 18.96
N SER A 416 15.91 -36.02 18.49
CA SER A 416 16.96 -36.89 19.04
C SER A 416 18.37 -36.67 18.49
N CYS A 417 18.50 -35.99 17.34
CA CYS A 417 19.77 -35.81 16.63
C CYS A 417 20.23 -34.38 16.30
N PRO A 418 19.42 -33.30 16.36
CA PRO A 418 19.90 -31.98 15.95
C PRO A 418 20.93 -31.41 16.91
N SER A 419 21.81 -30.55 16.39
CA SER A 419 22.54 -29.59 17.20
C SER A 419 21.63 -28.40 17.51
N ILE A 420 21.59 -27.97 18.77
CA ILE A 420 20.76 -26.84 19.21
C ILE A 420 21.66 -25.60 19.36
N ILE A 421 21.28 -24.52 18.69
CA ILE A 421 21.89 -23.19 18.83
C ILE A 421 20.90 -22.28 19.54
N ASN A 422 21.32 -21.65 20.63
CA ASN A 422 20.55 -20.58 21.26
C ASN A 422 20.67 -19.32 20.40
N THR A 423 19.55 -18.84 19.88
CA THR A 423 19.50 -17.69 18.97
C THR A 423 19.56 -16.36 19.72
N GLY A 424 19.19 -16.38 21.02
CA GLY A 424 18.96 -15.18 21.81
C GLY A 424 17.70 -14.41 21.39
N ASN A 425 16.81 -15.05 20.63
CA ASN A 425 15.51 -14.53 20.24
C ASN A 425 14.41 -15.02 21.22
N ASN A 426 13.29 -14.32 21.30
CA ASN A 426 12.11 -14.76 22.02
C ASN A 426 10.92 -14.79 21.07
N ALA A 427 10.02 -15.75 21.27
CA ALA A 427 8.85 -15.83 20.44
C ALA A 427 7.88 -14.66 20.68
N PRO A 428 7.12 -14.22 19.67
CA PRO A 428 6.04 -13.26 19.84
C PRO A 428 4.99 -13.74 20.84
N ILE A 429 4.34 -12.80 21.53
CA ILE A 429 3.20 -13.06 22.41
C ILE A 429 1.94 -12.60 21.69
N VAL A 430 1.01 -13.52 21.39
CA VAL A 430 -0.16 -13.27 20.54
C VAL A 430 -1.46 -13.27 21.36
N ASN A 431 -2.36 -12.33 21.05
CA ASN A 431 -3.65 -12.19 21.71
C ASN A 431 -4.76 -11.85 20.70
N VAL A 432 -5.84 -12.64 20.71
CA VAL A 432 -7.01 -12.49 19.83
C VAL A 432 -8.28 -12.03 20.55
N GLY A 433 -8.18 -11.65 21.83
CA GLY A 433 -9.30 -11.21 22.65
C GLY A 433 -10.29 -12.34 23.00
N SER A 434 -11.52 -11.97 23.36
CA SER A 434 -12.58 -12.92 23.73
C SER A 434 -13.42 -13.32 22.52
N GLY A 435 -13.55 -14.63 22.27
CA GLY A 435 -14.51 -15.20 21.31
C GLY A 435 -15.91 -15.42 21.90
N GLY A 436 -16.66 -16.35 21.28
CA GLY A 436 -17.95 -16.84 21.81
C GLY A 436 -19.18 -16.01 21.42
N PHE A 437 -19.03 -14.95 20.64
CA PHE A 437 -20.14 -14.21 20.05
C PHE A 437 -20.75 -14.94 18.84
N THR A 438 -21.89 -14.46 18.35
CA THR A 438 -22.57 -15.00 17.16
C THR A 438 -22.68 -13.92 16.08
N ILE A 439 -22.38 -14.27 14.84
CA ILE A 439 -22.54 -13.42 13.65
C ILE A 439 -23.68 -13.90 12.75
N PRO A 440 -24.32 -13.00 11.97
CA PRO A 440 -25.31 -13.39 10.95
C PRO A 440 -24.69 -14.15 9.77
N ILE A 441 -25.47 -15.00 9.08
CA ILE A 441 -25.06 -15.61 7.81
C ILE A 441 -24.88 -14.57 6.71
N GLY A 442 -24.10 -14.89 5.68
CA GLY A 442 -23.99 -14.10 4.44
C GLY A 442 -23.51 -12.67 4.64
N THR A 443 -22.77 -12.39 5.73
CA THR A 443 -22.37 -11.05 6.14
C THR A 443 -20.85 -10.97 6.31
N PRO A 444 -20.17 -9.98 5.70
CA PRO A 444 -18.74 -9.72 5.93
C PRO A 444 -18.38 -9.52 7.41
N PHE A 445 -17.17 -9.91 7.77
CA PHE A 445 -16.65 -9.70 9.12
C PHE A 445 -15.15 -9.42 9.12
N SER A 446 -14.66 -8.87 10.23
CA SER A 446 -13.24 -8.59 10.42
C SER A 446 -12.72 -9.16 11.73
N LEU A 447 -11.61 -9.90 11.66
CA LEU A 447 -10.89 -10.37 12.83
C LEU A 447 -9.70 -9.47 13.07
N THR A 448 -9.56 -8.98 14.30
CA THR A 448 -8.44 -8.16 14.74
C THR A 448 -7.84 -8.77 15.99
N GLY A 449 -6.54 -9.00 15.97
CA GLY A 449 -5.77 -9.39 17.15
C GLY A 449 -4.60 -8.45 17.38
N SER A 450 -3.71 -8.86 18.26
CA SER A 450 -2.50 -8.11 18.60
C SER A 450 -1.38 -9.08 18.92
N ALA A 451 -0.13 -8.63 18.76
CA ALA A 451 1.02 -9.32 19.30
C ALA A 451 2.09 -8.33 19.73
N SER A 452 2.95 -8.75 20.65
CA SER A 452 4.16 -8.03 21.06
C SER A 452 5.37 -8.94 20.93
N ASP A 453 6.48 -8.39 20.48
CA ASP A 453 7.75 -9.07 20.41
C ASP A 453 8.66 -8.65 21.59
N PRO A 454 9.18 -9.57 22.41
CA PRO A 454 10.05 -9.21 23.53
C PRO A 454 11.39 -8.60 23.12
N ASP A 455 11.87 -8.88 21.91
CA ASP A 455 13.12 -8.38 21.35
C ASP A 455 12.95 -7.03 20.62
N GLY A 456 11.72 -6.63 20.35
CA GLY A 456 11.37 -5.40 19.63
C GLY A 456 11.42 -5.56 18.11
N ASP A 457 11.40 -6.80 17.61
CA ASP A 457 11.35 -7.10 16.19
C ASP A 457 9.98 -6.74 15.59
N THR A 458 9.98 -6.35 14.30
CA THR A 458 8.74 -6.04 13.59
C THR A 458 8.00 -7.32 13.21
N LEU A 459 6.68 -7.37 13.47
CA LEU A 459 5.87 -8.56 13.31
C LEU A 459 5.05 -8.56 12.01
N THR A 460 4.95 -9.73 11.38
CA THR A 460 3.94 -10.03 10.36
C THR A 460 2.91 -11.02 10.90
N PHE A 461 1.69 -10.97 10.35
CA PHE A 461 0.52 -11.65 10.85
C PHE A 461 -0.18 -12.45 9.75
N CYS A 462 -0.69 -13.62 10.09
CA CYS A 462 -1.61 -14.38 9.24
C CYS A 462 -2.82 -14.84 10.06
N TRP A 463 -4.01 -14.68 9.50
CA TRP A 463 -5.26 -15.22 10.06
C TRP A 463 -5.70 -16.41 9.21
N GLU A 464 -5.84 -17.59 9.82
CA GLU A 464 -6.14 -18.85 9.11
C GLU A 464 -7.37 -19.52 9.71
N GLU A 465 -8.29 -20.02 8.86
CA GLU A 465 -9.41 -20.84 9.31
C GLU A 465 -8.86 -22.17 9.85
N PHE A 466 -9.41 -22.63 10.96
CA PHE A 466 -8.96 -23.83 11.67
C PHE A 466 -10.13 -24.80 11.92
N ASP A 467 -10.98 -24.95 10.91
CA ASP A 467 -12.11 -25.88 10.87
C ASP A 467 -11.81 -27.08 9.96
N LEU A 468 -12.15 -28.28 10.44
CA LEU A 468 -12.16 -29.51 9.63
C LEU A 468 -13.57 -29.84 9.19
N GLY A 469 -13.69 -30.43 8.00
CA GLY A 469 -14.97 -30.92 7.52
C GLY A 469 -14.88 -31.87 6.33
N PRO A 470 -16.04 -32.17 5.71
CA PRO A 470 -16.12 -33.01 4.53
C PRO A 470 -15.25 -32.47 3.38
N ALA A 471 -14.66 -33.39 2.62
CA ALA A 471 -14.00 -33.02 1.36
C ALA A 471 -15.02 -32.44 0.36
N GLY A 472 -14.59 -31.51 -0.49
CA GLY A 472 -15.48 -30.96 -1.51
C GLY A 472 -14.89 -29.82 -2.31
N SER A 473 -15.66 -29.35 -3.29
CA SER A 473 -15.27 -28.18 -4.09
C SER A 473 -15.28 -26.92 -3.22
N PRO A 474 -14.25 -26.06 -3.33
CA PRO A 474 -14.19 -24.79 -2.61
C PRO A 474 -15.28 -23.79 -3.03
N ASN A 475 -16.04 -24.07 -4.10
CA ASN A 475 -17.18 -23.26 -4.53
C ASN A 475 -18.51 -23.68 -3.90
N ASN A 476 -18.59 -24.91 -3.38
CA ASN A 476 -19.81 -25.46 -2.81
C ASN A 476 -19.50 -26.32 -1.57
N PRO A 477 -18.95 -25.70 -0.50
CA PRO A 477 -18.59 -26.40 0.72
C PRO A 477 -19.82 -26.92 1.47
N SER A 478 -19.66 -28.00 2.23
CA SER A 478 -20.72 -28.57 3.06
C SER A 478 -20.25 -28.80 4.49
N GLY A 479 -21.17 -28.74 5.46
CA GLY A 479 -20.86 -28.92 6.88
C GLY A 479 -19.82 -27.91 7.38
N ASN A 480 -18.79 -28.39 8.06
CA ASN A 480 -17.69 -27.55 8.55
C ASN A 480 -16.47 -27.57 7.63
N ALA A 481 -16.64 -27.87 6.33
CA ALA A 481 -15.54 -27.77 5.39
C ALA A 481 -14.92 -26.36 5.45
N PRO A 482 -13.59 -26.22 5.36
CA PRO A 482 -12.95 -24.91 5.33
C PRO A 482 -13.45 -24.08 4.14
N ILE A 483 -13.67 -22.79 4.36
CA ILE A 483 -14.29 -21.87 3.40
C ILE A 483 -13.48 -20.57 3.18
N PHE A 484 -12.47 -20.31 4.00
CA PHE A 484 -11.52 -19.22 3.87
C PHE A 484 -10.11 -19.74 3.66
N ARG A 485 -9.47 -19.31 2.58
CA ARG A 485 -8.11 -19.68 2.21
C ARG A 485 -7.08 -18.93 3.05
N SER A 486 -5.85 -19.42 3.06
CA SER A 486 -4.75 -18.68 3.65
C SER A 486 -4.16 -17.68 2.63
N PHE A 487 -3.46 -16.67 3.15
CA PHE A 487 -2.76 -15.66 2.37
C PHE A 487 -1.41 -15.37 3.03
N LEU A 488 -0.44 -14.88 2.25
CA LEU A 488 0.85 -14.44 2.76
C LEU A 488 0.72 -13.60 4.05
N PRO A 489 1.62 -13.79 5.03
CA PRO A 489 1.69 -12.93 6.21
C PRO A 489 1.82 -11.45 5.82
N VAL A 490 1.07 -10.58 6.49
CA VAL A 490 1.03 -9.12 6.26
C VAL A 490 1.34 -8.34 7.53
N GLU A 491 1.60 -7.04 7.40
CA GLU A 491 1.90 -6.16 8.55
C GLU A 491 0.67 -5.93 9.47
N SER A 492 -0.54 -6.09 8.93
CA SER A 492 -1.79 -5.87 9.65
C SER A 492 -2.20 -7.09 10.47
N SER A 493 -2.46 -6.91 11.76
CA SER A 493 -3.09 -7.93 12.62
C SER A 493 -4.60 -8.04 12.41
N THR A 494 -5.15 -7.26 11.48
CA THR A 494 -6.56 -7.30 11.07
C THR A 494 -6.71 -7.95 9.69
N ARG A 495 -7.61 -8.93 9.58
CA ARG A 495 -8.07 -9.49 8.30
C ARG A 495 -9.58 -9.29 8.13
N ILE A 496 -10.00 -9.04 6.90
CA ILE A 496 -11.40 -8.91 6.49
C ILE A 496 -11.78 -10.13 5.65
N PHE A 497 -12.98 -10.66 5.89
CA PHE A 497 -13.50 -11.87 5.27
C PHE A 497 -14.86 -11.59 4.60
N PRO A 498 -14.99 -11.81 3.27
CA PRO A 498 -13.93 -12.08 2.29
C PRO A 498 -12.91 -10.93 2.18
N LYS A 499 -11.78 -11.15 1.49
CA LYS A 499 -10.80 -10.10 1.19
C LYS A 499 -11.47 -8.79 0.74
N LEU A 500 -11.12 -7.66 1.36
CA LEU A 500 -11.77 -6.35 1.15
C LEU A 500 -11.94 -5.95 -0.33
N THR A 501 -10.94 -6.24 -1.15
CA THR A 501 -10.99 -5.96 -2.59
C THR A 501 -12.13 -6.66 -3.31
N SER A 502 -12.58 -7.83 -2.85
CA SER A 502 -13.72 -8.54 -3.44
C SER A 502 -15.05 -7.94 -2.97
N ILE A 503 -15.13 -7.50 -1.71
CA ILE A 503 -16.30 -6.80 -1.17
C ILE A 503 -16.52 -5.49 -1.95
N ILE A 504 -15.49 -4.66 -2.10
CA ILE A 504 -15.58 -3.37 -2.83
C ILE A 504 -16.03 -3.57 -4.28
N ASN A 505 -15.49 -4.59 -4.94
CA ASN A 505 -15.77 -4.89 -6.34
C ASN A 505 -17.05 -5.72 -6.55
N ASN A 506 -17.75 -6.11 -5.49
CA ASN A 506 -18.90 -7.02 -5.54
C ASN A 506 -18.58 -8.34 -6.26
N THR A 507 -17.38 -8.89 -6.05
CA THR A 507 -16.92 -10.15 -6.66
C THR A 507 -16.71 -11.23 -5.61
N ASN A 508 -16.82 -12.48 -6.05
CA ASN A 508 -16.48 -13.65 -5.23
C ASN A 508 -15.06 -14.11 -5.56
N ILE A 509 -14.29 -14.45 -4.52
CA ILE A 509 -12.99 -15.10 -4.66
C ILE A 509 -13.17 -16.56 -4.25
N LYS A 510 -12.62 -17.49 -5.06
CA LYS A 510 -12.64 -18.91 -4.74
C LYS A 510 -11.89 -19.17 -3.43
N GLY A 511 -12.51 -19.92 -2.53
CA GLY A 511 -11.98 -20.16 -1.19
C GLY A 511 -12.12 -18.96 -0.25
N GLU A 512 -13.01 -18.00 -0.53
CA GLU A 512 -13.38 -16.92 0.39
C GLU A 512 -14.92 -16.80 0.44
N ILE A 513 -15.58 -17.80 1.03
CA ILE A 513 -17.05 -17.89 1.02
C ILE A 513 -17.64 -17.48 2.36
N LEU A 514 -18.62 -16.58 2.31
CA LEU A 514 -19.43 -16.26 3.48
C LEU A 514 -20.37 -17.44 3.82
N PRO A 515 -20.42 -17.87 5.10
CA PRO A 515 -21.32 -18.92 5.53
C PRO A 515 -22.79 -18.65 5.16
N THR A 516 -23.50 -19.64 4.65
CA THR A 516 -24.93 -19.54 4.28
C THR A 516 -25.87 -20.29 5.23
N TYR A 517 -25.31 -20.93 6.26
CA TYR A 517 -26.02 -21.70 7.27
C TYR A 517 -25.31 -21.57 8.62
N SER A 518 -25.99 -21.99 9.70
CA SER A 518 -25.40 -21.98 11.03
C SER A 518 -24.21 -22.94 11.12
N ARG A 519 -23.06 -22.43 11.57
CA ARG A 519 -21.85 -23.22 11.83
C ARG A 519 -20.98 -22.52 12.87
N SER A 520 -20.07 -23.27 13.49
CA SER A 520 -18.96 -22.65 14.21
C SER A 520 -17.84 -22.29 13.23
N LEU A 521 -17.10 -21.24 13.57
CA LEU A 521 -15.88 -20.87 12.89
C LEU A 521 -14.76 -20.77 13.92
N ASN A 522 -13.63 -21.38 13.60
CA ASN A 522 -12.40 -21.35 14.37
C ASN A 522 -11.32 -20.67 13.53
N PHE A 523 -10.59 -19.74 14.12
CA PHE A 523 -9.50 -19.04 13.44
C PHE A 523 -8.27 -18.96 14.34
N ARG A 524 -7.09 -19.05 13.74
CA ARG A 524 -5.82 -18.78 14.42
C ARG A 524 -5.16 -17.54 13.84
N LEU A 525 -4.69 -16.68 14.72
CA LEU A 525 -3.78 -15.58 14.39
C LEU A 525 -2.36 -16.05 14.70
N THR A 526 -1.52 -16.13 13.66
CA THR A 526 -0.10 -16.44 13.78
C THR A 526 0.71 -15.15 13.61
N ALA A 527 1.66 -14.89 14.52
CA ALA A 527 2.59 -13.78 14.44
C ALA A 527 4.03 -14.28 14.26
N ARG A 528 4.82 -13.58 13.44
CA ARG A 528 6.20 -13.91 13.08
C ARG A 528 7.10 -12.69 13.20
N ASP A 529 8.27 -12.82 13.82
CA ASP A 529 9.26 -11.73 13.91
C ASP A 529 10.19 -11.62 12.68
N ASN A 530 10.18 -12.66 11.83
CA ASN A 530 11.00 -12.80 10.62
C ASN A 530 12.52 -12.72 10.87
N ARG A 531 12.98 -12.98 12.10
CA ARG A 531 14.39 -12.84 12.47
C ARG A 531 15.25 -13.89 11.75
N ILE A 532 16.35 -13.44 11.16
CA ILE A 532 17.30 -14.34 10.48
C ILE A 532 18.02 -15.24 11.50
N GLY A 533 18.27 -16.50 11.13
CA GLY A 533 18.94 -17.46 12.01
C GLY A 533 18.07 -18.04 13.13
N GLY A 534 16.74 -18.04 12.97
CA GLY A 534 15.80 -18.66 13.90
C GLY A 534 14.65 -17.69 14.24
N GLY A 535 13.68 -17.63 13.33
CA GLY A 535 12.49 -16.81 13.46
C GLY A 535 11.61 -17.27 14.61
N GLY A 536 11.07 -16.31 15.35
CA GLY A 536 10.09 -16.51 16.38
C GLY A 536 8.69 -16.55 15.79
N VAL A 537 7.97 -17.63 16.09
CA VAL A 537 6.59 -17.83 15.64
C VAL A 537 5.76 -18.32 16.81
N ASN A 538 4.59 -17.70 16.96
CA ASN A 538 3.57 -18.10 17.92
C ASN A 538 2.18 -17.77 17.38
N TYR A 539 1.14 -18.36 17.98
CA TYR A 539 -0.24 -18.12 17.57
C TYR A 539 -1.21 -18.05 18.75
N SER A 540 -2.41 -17.55 18.47
CA SER A 540 -3.56 -17.63 19.38
C SER A 540 -4.83 -17.91 18.60
N GLN A 541 -5.81 -18.58 19.22
CA GLN A 541 -7.02 -19.07 18.57
C GLN A 541 -8.28 -18.39 19.10
N ILE A 542 -9.20 -18.04 18.19
CA ILE A 542 -10.54 -17.55 18.51
C ILE A 542 -11.60 -18.46 17.87
N SER A 543 -12.73 -18.60 18.56
CA SER A 543 -13.88 -19.34 18.08
C SER A 543 -15.15 -18.51 18.25
N PHE A 544 -16.04 -18.55 17.26
CA PHE A 544 -17.35 -17.89 17.30
C PHE A 544 -18.37 -18.67 16.47
N SER A 545 -19.64 -18.30 16.57
CA SER A 545 -20.72 -18.97 15.84
C SER A 545 -21.30 -18.10 14.74
N VAL A 546 -21.82 -18.73 13.71
CA VAL A 546 -22.66 -18.13 12.68
C VAL A 546 -24.07 -18.69 12.86
N THR A 547 -25.09 -17.86 12.72
CA THR A 547 -26.49 -18.28 12.82
C THR A 547 -27.29 -17.96 11.57
N GLN A 548 -28.09 -18.91 11.10
CA GLN A 548 -29.09 -18.70 10.04
C GLN A 548 -30.35 -17.96 10.54
N ASN A 549 -30.48 -17.74 11.85
CA ASN A 549 -31.62 -17.01 12.43
C ASN A 549 -31.50 -15.48 12.24
N ALA A 550 -30.33 -15.01 11.77
CA ALA A 550 -30.04 -13.63 11.46
C ALA A 550 -29.20 -13.54 10.18
N GLY A 551 -29.37 -12.47 9.43
CA GLY A 551 -28.62 -12.19 8.20
C GLY A 551 -29.37 -12.47 6.89
N PRO A 552 -28.82 -12.02 5.76
CA PRO A 552 -27.59 -11.21 5.70
C PRO A 552 -27.82 -9.76 6.13
N PHE A 553 -26.92 -9.22 6.96
CA PHE A 553 -26.92 -7.80 7.33
C PHE A 553 -26.36 -6.99 6.15
N LYS A 554 -27.10 -5.99 5.68
CA LYS A 554 -26.80 -5.31 4.41
C LYS A 554 -27.11 -3.82 4.43
N VAL A 555 -26.17 -2.98 4.01
CA VAL A 555 -26.42 -1.58 3.64
C VAL A 555 -27.26 -1.58 2.37
N THR A 556 -28.46 -1.01 2.44
CA THR A 556 -29.40 -0.94 1.31
C THR A 556 -29.42 0.44 0.64
N SER A 557 -29.04 1.50 1.37
CA SER A 557 -28.84 2.86 0.83
C SER A 557 -27.70 3.57 1.57
N PRO A 558 -26.74 4.19 0.85
CA PRO A 558 -26.70 4.37 -0.60
C PRO A 558 -26.19 3.12 -1.34
N ASN A 559 -26.72 2.85 -2.54
CA ASN A 559 -26.28 1.73 -3.39
C ASN A 559 -26.29 2.06 -4.89
N THR A 560 -26.48 3.33 -5.21
CA THR A 560 -26.51 3.87 -6.57
C THR A 560 -25.56 5.07 -6.64
N ASN A 561 -25.15 5.45 -7.84
CA ASN A 561 -24.32 6.65 -8.04
C ASN A 561 -25.18 7.92 -7.91
N ILE A 562 -25.56 8.23 -6.66
CA ILE A 562 -26.29 9.44 -6.27
C ILE A 562 -25.32 10.55 -5.89
N SER A 563 -25.78 11.79 -5.99
CA SER A 563 -25.03 12.96 -5.55
C SER A 563 -25.70 13.59 -4.35
N TRP A 564 -24.93 13.85 -3.30
CA TRP A 564 -25.36 14.50 -2.06
C TRP A 564 -24.59 15.80 -1.84
N PRO A 565 -25.26 16.91 -1.53
CA PRO A 565 -24.56 18.13 -1.14
C PRO A 565 -23.73 17.92 0.14
N GLY A 566 -22.57 18.55 0.24
CA GLY A 566 -21.87 18.71 1.51
C GLY A 566 -22.75 19.35 2.60
N ASN A 567 -22.42 19.08 3.86
CA ASN A 567 -23.17 19.45 5.08
C ASN A 567 -24.68 19.17 5.05
N SER A 568 -25.16 18.33 4.14
CA SER A 568 -26.56 17.93 4.09
C SER A 568 -26.82 16.73 5.00
N VAL A 569 -28.03 16.66 5.54
CA VAL A 569 -28.53 15.47 6.24
C VAL A 569 -28.95 14.44 5.20
N GLN A 570 -28.43 13.23 5.30
CA GLN A 570 -28.75 12.12 4.43
C GLN A 570 -29.13 10.89 5.25
N THR A 571 -30.09 10.13 4.76
CA THR A 571 -30.58 8.92 5.44
C THR A 571 -29.81 7.70 4.96
N ILE A 572 -29.16 7.01 5.89
CA ILE A 572 -28.54 5.70 5.67
C ILE A 572 -29.54 4.62 6.05
N VAL A 573 -29.67 3.59 5.22
CA VAL A 573 -30.61 2.48 5.45
C VAL A 573 -29.87 1.16 5.32
N TRP A 574 -30.14 0.24 6.25
CA TRP A 574 -29.62 -1.11 6.23
C TRP A 574 -30.69 -2.13 6.65
N ASP A 575 -30.56 -3.36 6.16
CA ASP A 575 -31.35 -4.49 6.63
C ASP A 575 -30.75 -5.00 7.94
N VAL A 576 -31.46 -4.78 9.05
CA VAL A 576 -31.08 -5.26 10.39
C VAL A 576 -31.00 -6.77 10.41
N ALA A 577 -31.82 -7.47 9.63
CA ALA A 577 -31.81 -8.93 9.47
C ALA A 577 -31.72 -9.71 10.80
N ASN A 578 -32.54 -9.35 11.80
CA ASN A 578 -32.56 -9.94 13.15
C ASN A 578 -31.23 -9.87 13.94
N THR A 579 -30.25 -9.08 13.51
CA THR A 579 -28.95 -8.96 14.22
C THR A 579 -29.07 -8.27 15.58
N ASN A 580 -30.13 -7.50 15.79
CA ASN A 580 -30.41 -6.80 17.04
C ASN A 580 -31.07 -7.64 18.13
N ILE A 581 -31.43 -8.89 17.83
CA ILE A 581 -32.05 -9.83 18.78
C ILE A 581 -31.20 -11.09 18.94
N SER A 582 -31.59 -11.95 19.89
CA SER A 582 -30.91 -13.22 20.14
C SER A 582 -30.92 -14.13 18.90
N PRO A 583 -29.80 -14.79 18.54
CA PRO A 583 -28.57 -14.93 19.35
C PRO A 583 -27.45 -13.92 19.03
N VAL A 584 -27.63 -12.99 18.08
CA VAL A 584 -26.58 -12.03 17.68
C VAL A 584 -26.46 -10.85 18.66
N ASN A 585 -27.60 -10.32 19.15
CA ASN A 585 -27.69 -9.34 20.24
C ASN A 585 -26.92 -8.01 20.03
N VAL A 586 -26.81 -7.51 18.79
CA VAL A 586 -26.17 -6.22 18.50
C VAL A 586 -27.18 -5.08 18.55
N SER A 587 -27.23 -4.36 19.67
CA SER A 587 -28.18 -3.26 19.88
C SER A 587 -27.83 -1.97 19.16
N SER A 588 -26.58 -1.78 18.75
CA SER A 588 -26.10 -0.53 18.13
C SER A 588 -25.03 -0.78 17.06
N VAL A 589 -24.92 0.16 16.13
CA VAL A 589 -23.97 0.16 15.02
C VAL A 589 -23.24 1.51 14.92
N ASN A 590 -22.08 1.51 14.28
CA ASN A 590 -21.40 2.73 13.83
C ASN A 590 -21.61 2.92 12.32
N ILE A 591 -21.68 4.17 11.89
CA ILE A 591 -21.76 4.55 10.47
C ILE A 591 -20.52 5.35 10.12
N LEU A 592 -19.76 4.85 9.14
CA LEU A 592 -18.51 5.44 8.70
C LEU A 592 -18.54 5.78 7.21
N LEU A 593 -17.78 6.80 6.85
CA LEU A 593 -17.60 7.29 5.49
C LEU A 593 -16.17 7.00 5.01
N SER A 594 -16.09 6.42 3.82
CA SER A 594 -14.88 6.31 3.01
C SER A 594 -14.89 7.38 1.94
N THR A 595 -13.71 7.91 1.59
CA THR A 595 -13.50 8.78 0.43
C THR A 595 -12.61 8.15 -0.65
N ASP A 596 -12.10 6.94 -0.44
CA ASP A 596 -11.13 6.28 -1.33
C ASP A 596 -11.72 5.11 -2.13
N GLY A 597 -13.05 4.99 -2.22
CA GLY A 597 -13.73 3.89 -2.90
C GLY A 597 -14.01 2.69 -1.99
N GLY A 598 -13.86 2.85 -0.68
CA GLY A 598 -14.19 1.84 0.32
C GLY A 598 -12.99 1.07 0.87
N PHE A 599 -11.76 1.49 0.58
CA PHE A 599 -10.54 0.86 1.10
C PHE A 599 -10.28 1.24 2.56
N THR A 600 -10.55 2.49 2.93
CA THR A 600 -10.46 2.98 4.31
C THR A 600 -11.72 3.72 4.74
N TYR A 601 -11.99 3.74 6.06
CA TYR A 601 -13.16 4.40 6.67
C TYR A 601 -12.74 5.34 7.82
N PRO A 602 -11.97 6.41 7.54
CA PRO A 602 -11.42 7.27 8.58
C PRO A 602 -12.45 8.23 9.20
N ILE A 603 -13.61 8.44 8.56
CA ILE A 603 -14.59 9.44 8.98
C ILE A 603 -15.77 8.74 9.67
N LEU A 604 -15.89 8.90 10.98
CA LEU A 604 -17.05 8.47 11.75
C LEU A 604 -18.17 9.50 11.58
N LEU A 605 -19.30 9.09 10.99
CA LEU A 605 -20.48 9.95 10.84
C LEU A 605 -21.34 9.92 12.09
N THR A 606 -21.66 8.71 12.57
CA THR A 606 -22.44 8.49 13.78
C THR A 606 -21.92 7.27 14.52
N ALA A 607 -21.77 7.38 15.84
CA ALA A 607 -21.33 6.30 16.72
C ALA A 607 -22.49 5.76 17.54
N ASN A 608 -22.55 4.44 17.75
CA ASN A 608 -23.52 3.77 18.63
C ASN A 608 -24.99 4.15 18.36
N THR A 609 -25.39 4.35 17.11
CA THR A 609 -26.82 4.52 16.77
C THR A 609 -27.56 3.18 16.94
N PRO A 610 -28.84 3.16 17.35
CA PRO A 610 -29.63 1.93 17.41
C PRO A 610 -29.53 1.09 16.13
N ASN A 611 -29.44 -0.24 16.29
CA ASN A 611 -29.50 -1.16 15.18
C ASN A 611 -30.97 -1.44 14.80
N ASP A 612 -31.64 -0.43 14.23
CA ASP A 612 -33.07 -0.46 13.86
C ASP A 612 -33.33 -0.25 12.35
N GLY A 613 -32.25 -0.05 11.57
CA GLY A 613 -32.27 -0.11 10.11
C GLY A 613 -32.20 1.25 9.42
N VAL A 614 -32.20 2.35 10.17
CA VAL A 614 -32.20 3.71 9.61
C VAL A 614 -31.47 4.69 10.53
N GLU A 615 -30.69 5.59 9.96
CA GLU A 615 -30.09 6.71 10.69
C GLU A 615 -29.90 7.91 9.75
N ASP A 616 -30.23 9.09 10.24
CA ASP A 616 -29.91 10.35 9.55
C ASP A 616 -28.51 10.83 9.97
N VAL A 617 -27.64 11.03 8.99
CA VAL A 617 -26.25 11.47 9.20
C VAL A 617 -25.97 12.77 8.47
N VAL A 618 -25.08 13.60 9.03
CA VAL A 618 -24.59 14.80 8.33
C VAL A 618 -23.40 14.41 7.47
N ILE A 619 -23.54 14.57 6.14
CA ILE A 619 -22.44 14.33 5.21
C ILE A 619 -21.48 15.52 5.25
N PRO A 620 -20.17 15.32 5.51
CA PRO A 620 -19.22 16.43 5.55
C PRO A 620 -19.04 17.06 4.16
N ASN A 621 -18.77 18.37 4.09
CA ASN A 621 -18.46 19.06 2.83
C ASN A 621 -17.04 18.74 2.33
N ILE A 622 -16.85 17.49 1.89
CA ILE A 622 -15.61 16.97 1.32
C ILE A 622 -15.95 16.47 -0.09
N PRO A 623 -15.81 17.33 -1.12
CA PRO A 623 -16.17 16.97 -2.48
C PRO A 623 -15.41 15.72 -2.95
N ASN A 624 -16.14 14.69 -3.37
CA ASN A 624 -15.54 13.41 -3.75
C ASN A 624 -16.49 12.58 -4.62
N THR A 625 -15.96 11.76 -5.52
CA THR A 625 -16.76 10.91 -6.43
C THR A 625 -16.66 9.41 -6.12
N THR A 626 -15.84 9.04 -5.14
CA THR A 626 -15.57 7.65 -4.75
C THR A 626 -15.99 7.37 -3.31
N SER A 627 -17.06 8.01 -2.83
CA SER A 627 -17.49 7.86 -1.44
C SER A 627 -18.26 6.56 -1.21
N ARG A 628 -18.05 5.93 -0.06
CA ARG A 628 -18.75 4.70 0.37
C ARG A 628 -19.15 4.77 1.84
N ILE A 629 -20.25 4.12 2.18
CA ILE A 629 -20.72 3.96 3.56
C ILE A 629 -20.42 2.55 4.06
N LYS A 630 -19.92 2.46 5.30
CA LYS A 630 -19.83 1.23 6.08
C LYS A 630 -20.76 1.34 7.28
N VAL A 631 -21.54 0.30 7.53
CA VAL A 631 -22.26 0.11 8.79
C VAL A 631 -21.66 -1.08 9.50
N GLU A 632 -21.11 -0.88 10.69
CA GLU A 632 -20.42 -1.92 11.47
C GLU A 632 -21.06 -2.14 12.83
N ALA A 633 -21.07 -3.38 13.30
CA ALA A 633 -21.60 -3.74 14.60
C ALA A 633 -20.74 -3.18 15.74
N VAL A 634 -21.39 -2.71 16.82
CA VAL A 634 -20.71 -2.42 18.08
C VAL A 634 -20.69 -3.67 18.96
N GLY A 635 -19.51 -4.05 19.45
CA GLY A 635 -19.33 -5.23 20.31
C GLY A 635 -19.41 -6.58 19.57
N ASN A 636 -19.37 -6.57 18.24
CA ASN A 636 -19.33 -7.75 17.38
C ASN A 636 -18.47 -7.44 16.15
N ILE A 637 -18.18 -8.44 15.30
CA ILE A 637 -17.16 -8.35 14.25
C ILE A 637 -17.71 -8.17 12.83
N PHE A 638 -19.02 -8.25 12.66
CA PHE A 638 -19.65 -8.17 11.34
C PHE A 638 -19.93 -6.73 10.92
N PHE A 639 -19.97 -6.50 9.62
CA PHE A 639 -20.29 -5.21 9.02
C PHE A 639 -20.81 -5.42 7.60
N ASP A 640 -21.31 -4.35 6.99
CA ASP A 640 -21.50 -4.31 5.54
C ASP A 640 -21.10 -2.94 4.97
N ILE A 641 -20.81 -2.92 3.67
CA ILE A 641 -20.40 -1.73 2.91
C ILE A 641 -21.38 -1.53 1.76
N SER A 642 -21.81 -0.29 1.52
CA SER A 642 -22.56 0.09 0.31
C SER A 642 -21.92 -0.50 -0.95
N ASN A 643 -22.67 -0.92 -1.97
CA ASN A 643 -22.19 -1.65 -3.16
C ASN A 643 -21.68 -0.73 -4.29
N THR A 644 -22.02 0.57 -4.26
CA THR A 644 -21.70 1.53 -5.33
C THR A 644 -21.14 2.82 -4.74
N ASN A 645 -20.19 3.45 -5.44
CA ASN A 645 -19.70 4.78 -5.10
C ASN A 645 -20.81 5.82 -5.28
N PHE A 646 -20.90 6.77 -4.35
CA PHE A 646 -21.73 7.97 -4.48
C PHE A 646 -20.85 9.22 -4.50
N THR A 647 -21.42 10.33 -4.95
CA THR A 647 -20.76 11.62 -5.06
C THR A 647 -21.17 12.53 -3.90
N ILE A 648 -20.20 13.21 -3.30
CA ILE A 648 -20.41 14.36 -2.41
C ILE A 648 -20.11 15.60 -3.24
N ASP A 649 -21.12 16.43 -3.46
CA ASP A 649 -20.98 17.71 -4.15
C ASP A 649 -20.48 18.77 -3.18
N GLN A 650 -19.74 19.75 -3.71
CA GLN A 650 -19.38 20.93 -2.94
C GLN A 650 -20.65 21.74 -2.61
N GLU A 651 -20.99 21.84 -1.33
CA GLU A 651 -22.03 22.76 -0.90
C GLU A 651 -21.51 24.20 -1.00
N ILE A 652 -22.35 25.07 -1.56
CA ILE A 652 -22.07 26.50 -1.70
C ILE A 652 -22.84 27.21 -0.57
N PRO A 653 -22.15 27.91 0.36
CA PRO A 653 -22.73 28.29 1.65
C PRO A 653 -23.90 29.30 1.61
N VAL A 654 -24.07 30.06 0.52
CA VAL A 654 -25.11 31.09 0.42
C VAL A 654 -25.73 31.13 -0.97
N GLU A 655 -27.06 31.08 -1.00
CA GLU A 655 -27.86 31.35 -2.20
C GLU A 655 -28.33 32.81 -2.19
N LEU A 656 -27.84 33.61 -3.13
CA LEU A 656 -28.14 35.04 -3.23
C LEU A 656 -29.43 35.28 -4.02
N ILE A 657 -30.45 35.90 -3.41
CA ILE A 657 -31.68 36.34 -4.12
C ILE A 657 -31.39 37.59 -4.94
N SER A 658 -30.76 38.58 -4.31
CA SER A 658 -30.51 39.87 -4.94
C SER A 658 -29.36 40.59 -4.25
N ALA A 659 -28.66 41.42 -5.00
CA ALA A 659 -27.75 42.42 -4.47
C ALA A 659 -27.89 43.68 -5.32
N ASN A 660 -28.21 44.78 -4.66
CA ASN A 660 -28.51 46.07 -5.26
C ASN A 660 -27.57 47.14 -4.69
N ILE A 661 -27.34 48.16 -5.50
CA ILE A 661 -26.54 49.33 -5.13
C ILE A 661 -27.32 50.59 -5.48
N ILE A 662 -27.43 51.50 -4.52
CA ILE A 662 -28.23 52.72 -4.64
C ILE A 662 -27.34 53.92 -4.33
N ALA A 663 -27.22 54.82 -5.32
CA ALA A 663 -26.57 56.10 -5.14
C ALA A 663 -27.43 57.03 -4.27
N SER A 664 -26.81 57.71 -3.31
CA SER A 664 -27.43 58.72 -2.46
C SER A 664 -26.59 60.01 -2.46
N THR A 665 -27.18 61.12 -2.03
CA THR A 665 -26.50 62.42 -1.96
C THR A 665 -25.31 62.43 -1.00
N ASN A 666 -25.26 61.49 -0.06
CA ASN A 666 -24.22 61.40 0.98
C ASN A 666 -23.49 60.04 1.00
N GLY A 667 -23.55 59.26 -0.07
CA GLY A 667 -22.87 57.96 -0.12
C GLY A 667 -23.55 56.90 -0.99
N VAL A 668 -23.22 55.64 -0.74
CA VAL A 668 -23.72 54.47 -1.47
C VAL A 668 -24.35 53.48 -0.50
N LEU A 669 -25.59 53.08 -0.76
CA LEU A 669 -26.26 52.00 -0.04
C LEU A 669 -26.11 50.69 -0.83
N ILE A 670 -25.54 49.67 -0.21
CA ILE A 670 -25.50 48.29 -0.72
C ILE A 670 -26.52 47.48 0.07
N GLU A 671 -27.45 46.83 -0.63
CA GLU A 671 -28.46 45.95 -0.02
C GLU A 671 -28.41 44.58 -0.67
N TRP A 672 -28.48 43.51 0.12
CA TRP A 672 -28.57 42.16 -0.42
C TRP A 672 -29.51 41.28 0.39
N ARG A 673 -30.00 40.24 -0.27
CA ARG A 673 -30.91 39.25 0.31
C ARG A 673 -30.43 37.86 -0.01
N THR A 674 -30.43 36.99 0.99
CA THR A 674 -30.11 35.57 0.88
C THR A 674 -31.39 34.75 0.92
N ALA A 675 -31.48 33.71 0.11
CA ALA A 675 -32.57 32.72 0.20
C ALA A 675 -32.29 31.76 1.35
N SER A 676 -31.03 31.35 1.47
CA SER A 676 -30.51 30.49 2.51
C SER A 676 -29.04 30.83 2.80
N GLU A 677 -28.63 30.49 4.01
CA GLU A 677 -27.27 30.57 4.52
C GLU A 677 -26.96 29.26 5.24
N THR A 678 -25.80 28.68 4.98
CA THR A 678 -25.27 27.51 5.69
C THR A 678 -23.89 27.88 6.22
N ASN A 679 -23.66 27.72 7.52
CA ASN A 679 -22.35 27.95 8.16
C ASN A 679 -21.73 29.36 7.91
N ASN A 680 -22.57 30.35 7.60
CA ASN A 680 -22.14 31.67 7.18
C ASN A 680 -21.74 32.55 8.38
N LYS A 681 -20.45 32.86 8.50
CA LYS A 681 -19.93 33.81 9.51
C LYS A 681 -20.35 35.24 9.15
N GLY A 682 -20.37 35.59 7.87
CA GLY A 682 -20.83 36.90 7.41
C GLY A 682 -20.30 37.34 6.05
N PHE A 683 -20.47 38.62 5.75
CA PHE A 683 -20.19 39.23 4.46
C PHE A 683 -19.16 40.34 4.62
N SER A 684 -18.02 40.19 3.95
CA SER A 684 -17.07 41.25 3.71
C SER A 684 -17.52 42.07 2.50
N ILE A 685 -17.64 43.39 2.70
CA ILE A 685 -17.95 44.37 1.66
C ILE A 685 -16.63 45.00 1.27
N GLU A 686 -16.24 44.81 0.01
CA GLU A 686 -14.99 45.31 -0.51
C GLU A 686 -15.27 46.33 -1.63
N ARG A 687 -14.48 47.40 -1.68
CA ARG A 687 -14.64 48.52 -2.63
C ARG A 687 -13.39 48.72 -3.48
N SER A 688 -13.58 49.15 -4.72
CA SER A 688 -12.54 49.51 -5.68
C SER A 688 -12.92 50.77 -6.46
N THR A 689 -11.92 51.56 -6.88
CA THR A 689 -12.09 52.71 -7.79
C THR A 689 -11.75 52.39 -9.24
N ASP A 690 -11.11 51.25 -9.51
CA ASP A 690 -10.64 50.84 -10.84
C ASP A 690 -11.25 49.52 -11.33
N GLY A 691 -11.98 48.81 -10.47
CA GLY A 691 -12.59 47.52 -10.75
C GLY A 691 -11.63 46.33 -10.63
N ASN A 692 -10.36 46.55 -10.28
CA ASN A 692 -9.32 45.52 -10.18
C ASN A 692 -8.83 45.34 -8.74
N GLU A 693 -8.45 46.44 -8.07
CA GLU A 693 -7.92 46.40 -6.71
C GLU A 693 -9.05 46.72 -5.71
N PHE A 694 -9.43 45.71 -4.92
CA PHE A 694 -10.50 45.81 -3.92
C PHE A 694 -9.93 45.80 -2.50
N SER A 695 -10.41 46.72 -1.67
CA SER A 695 -10.11 46.79 -0.23
C SER A 695 -11.37 46.55 0.59
N GLU A 696 -11.28 45.77 1.67
CA GLU A 696 -12.37 45.61 2.62
C GLU A 696 -12.69 46.94 3.32
N ILE A 697 -13.97 47.30 3.34
CA ILE A 697 -14.48 48.51 3.99
C ILE A 697 -15.44 48.20 5.15
N ALA A 698 -16.01 47.00 5.19
CA ALA A 698 -16.85 46.53 6.29
C ALA A 698 -17.01 45.01 6.30
N PHE A 699 -17.36 44.46 7.47
CA PHE A 699 -17.80 43.09 7.65
C PHE A 699 -19.16 43.08 8.38
N ILE A 700 -20.14 42.37 7.83
CA ILE A 700 -21.50 42.24 8.38
C ILE A 700 -21.74 40.79 8.77
N GLU A 701 -22.01 40.53 10.05
CA GLU A 701 -22.26 39.18 10.55
C GLU A 701 -23.48 38.54 9.88
N GLY A 702 -23.32 37.28 9.46
CA GLY A 702 -24.37 36.46 8.87
C GLY A 702 -25.29 35.85 9.94
N LYS A 703 -26.25 35.03 9.52
CA LYS A 703 -27.12 34.28 10.46
C LYS A 703 -26.62 32.87 10.78
N GLY A 704 -25.38 32.53 10.40
CA GLY A 704 -24.87 31.18 10.53
C GLY A 704 -25.57 30.25 9.55
N THR A 705 -26.44 29.37 10.05
CA THR A 705 -27.29 28.52 9.22
C THR A 705 -28.74 28.99 9.33
N SER A 706 -29.32 29.43 8.21
CA SER A 706 -30.68 29.95 8.11
C SER A 706 -31.31 29.58 6.77
N THR A 707 -32.52 29.05 6.82
CA THR A 707 -33.37 28.82 5.63
C THR A 707 -34.39 29.93 5.41
N GLN A 708 -34.35 30.97 6.25
CA GLN A 708 -35.22 32.15 6.12
C GLN A 708 -34.56 33.17 5.21
N ILE A 709 -35.39 33.95 4.51
CA ILE A 709 -34.88 35.06 3.72
C ILE A 709 -34.33 36.12 4.67
N ASN A 710 -33.01 36.32 4.64
CA ASN A 710 -32.36 37.38 5.40
C ASN A 710 -32.05 38.56 4.49
N SER A 711 -32.17 39.75 5.05
CA SER A 711 -31.92 41.01 4.34
C SER A 711 -30.86 41.79 5.09
N TYR A 712 -29.90 42.32 4.34
CA TYR A 712 -28.75 43.03 4.86
C TYR A 712 -28.58 44.35 4.11
N SER A 713 -27.97 45.31 4.78
CA SER A 713 -27.60 46.57 4.17
C SER A 713 -26.32 47.13 4.77
N TYR A 714 -25.59 47.88 3.97
CA TYR A 714 -24.43 48.66 4.40
C TYR A 714 -24.40 49.99 3.65
N PHE A 715 -24.16 51.08 4.38
CA PHE A 715 -24.09 52.42 3.81
C PHE A 715 -22.65 52.96 3.87
N ASP A 716 -22.03 53.11 2.71
CA ASP A 716 -20.72 53.74 2.56
C ASP A 716 -20.89 55.25 2.39
N ASN A 717 -20.62 56.00 3.47
CA ASN A 717 -20.67 57.46 3.50
C ASN A 717 -19.33 58.15 3.18
N SER A 718 -18.28 57.38 2.88
CA SER A 718 -16.93 57.90 2.64
C SER A 718 -16.69 58.33 1.19
N VAL A 719 -17.62 58.01 0.29
CA VAL A 719 -17.58 58.35 -1.13
C VAL A 719 -18.53 59.50 -1.46
N LYS A 720 -18.11 60.41 -2.34
CA LYS A 720 -18.91 61.59 -2.72
C LYS A 720 -19.17 61.68 -4.22
N ASN A 721 -18.12 61.65 -5.04
CA ASN A 721 -18.20 61.75 -6.50
C ASN A 721 -17.29 60.69 -7.14
N GLY A 722 -17.67 60.20 -8.31
CA GLY A 722 -16.87 59.25 -9.10
C GLY A 722 -17.55 57.90 -9.31
N LEU A 723 -16.89 57.04 -10.09
CA LEU A 723 -17.29 55.66 -10.35
C LEU A 723 -16.65 54.73 -9.30
N PHE A 724 -17.47 53.91 -8.66
CA PHE A 724 -17.03 52.95 -7.65
C PHE A 724 -17.55 51.55 -7.96
N TYR A 725 -16.75 50.54 -7.63
CA TYR A 725 -17.09 49.14 -7.70
C TYR A 725 -17.15 48.56 -6.30
N TYR A 726 -18.12 47.70 -6.04
CA TYR A 726 -18.29 46.99 -4.78
C TYR A 726 -18.40 45.51 -5.06
N ARG A 727 -17.86 44.66 -4.20
CA ARG A 727 -18.11 43.22 -4.26
C ARG A 727 -18.46 42.64 -2.90
N LEU A 728 -19.39 41.70 -2.91
CA LEU A 728 -19.85 40.96 -1.74
C LEU A 728 -19.06 39.66 -1.65
N LYS A 729 -18.30 39.50 -0.58
CA LYS A 729 -17.52 38.31 -0.25
C LYS A 729 -18.13 37.63 0.98
N GLN A 730 -18.71 36.47 0.78
CA GLN A 730 -19.25 35.65 1.86
C GLN A 730 -18.12 34.85 2.52
N ILE A 731 -18.13 34.75 3.85
CA ILE A 731 -17.12 34.05 4.66
C ILE A 731 -17.82 33.08 5.62
N ASP A 732 -17.33 31.84 5.70
CA ASP A 732 -17.82 30.79 6.59
C ASP A 732 -17.12 30.80 7.97
N PHE A 733 -17.66 30.08 8.95
CA PHE A 733 -17.03 29.95 10.27
C PHE A 733 -15.65 29.26 10.25
N ASN A 734 -15.40 28.39 9.26
CA ASN A 734 -14.10 27.74 9.05
C ASN A 734 -13.11 28.62 8.24
N GLY A 735 -13.51 29.82 7.82
CA GLY A 735 -12.69 30.76 7.06
C GLY A 735 -12.70 30.60 5.54
N THR A 736 -13.44 29.62 4.97
CA THR A 736 -13.65 29.56 3.51
C THR A 736 -14.50 30.74 3.05
N TYR A 737 -14.32 31.17 1.78
CA TYR A 737 -15.02 32.33 1.26
C TYR A 737 -15.45 32.16 -0.20
N LYS A 738 -16.50 32.90 -0.59
CA LYS A 738 -16.99 32.99 -1.98
C LYS A 738 -17.38 34.42 -2.34
N TYR A 739 -16.99 34.88 -3.53
CA TYR A 739 -17.52 36.12 -4.09
C TYR A 739 -18.91 35.88 -4.68
N LEU A 740 -19.91 36.60 -4.18
CA LEU A 740 -21.31 36.43 -4.59
C LEU A 740 -21.69 37.35 -5.75
N LYS A 741 -21.28 38.62 -5.72
CA LYS A 741 -21.65 39.63 -6.72
C LYS A 741 -20.67 40.80 -6.75
N VAL A 742 -20.44 41.35 -7.94
CA VAL A 742 -19.80 42.67 -8.15
C VAL A 742 -20.87 43.65 -8.65
N LEU A 743 -20.89 44.85 -8.07
CA LEU A 743 -21.82 45.95 -8.34
C LEU A 743 -21.00 47.21 -8.68
N SER A 744 -21.57 48.14 -9.45
CA SER A 744 -20.94 49.42 -9.76
C SER A 744 -21.93 50.57 -9.62
N VAL A 745 -21.44 51.75 -9.24
CA VAL A 745 -22.26 52.95 -9.04
C VAL A 745 -21.48 54.21 -9.41
N ASP A 746 -22.13 55.13 -10.13
CA ASP A 746 -21.59 56.44 -10.50
C ASP A 746 -22.31 57.53 -9.69
N LEU A 747 -21.56 58.21 -8.83
CA LEU A 747 -22.05 59.28 -7.95
C LEU A 747 -22.04 60.65 -8.64
N GLY A 748 -22.73 60.76 -9.77
CA GLY A 748 -23.09 62.06 -10.36
C GLY A 748 -21.94 62.79 -11.07
N MET A 749 -21.08 62.07 -11.79
CA MET A 749 -20.18 62.70 -12.77
C MET A 749 -20.99 63.55 -13.78
N PRO A 750 -20.56 64.78 -14.11
CA PRO A 750 -21.19 65.55 -15.19
C PRO A 750 -21.23 64.70 -16.46
N LYS A 751 -22.35 64.69 -17.21
CA LYS A 751 -22.45 63.86 -18.42
C LYS A 751 -21.99 64.56 -19.69
N ASN A 752 -21.91 65.89 -19.63
CA ASN A 752 -21.61 66.74 -20.77
C ASN A 752 -20.54 67.74 -20.40
N TYR A 753 -19.71 68.10 -21.38
CA TYR A 753 -18.90 69.30 -21.32
C TYR A 753 -19.83 70.51 -21.33
N THR A 754 -19.68 71.43 -20.38
CA THR A 754 -20.43 72.69 -20.38
C THR A 754 -19.54 73.85 -20.00
N LEU A 755 -19.75 75.00 -20.64
CA LEU A 755 -19.18 76.28 -20.24
C LEU A 755 -20.33 77.17 -19.76
N GLU A 756 -20.29 77.56 -18.49
CA GLU A 756 -21.32 78.41 -17.89
C GLU A 756 -21.05 79.88 -18.18
N GLN A 757 -22.09 80.71 -18.01
CA GLN A 757 -21.97 82.15 -18.10
C GLN A 757 -21.12 82.68 -16.95
N ASN A 758 -20.17 83.56 -17.23
CA ASN A 758 -19.31 84.14 -16.20
C ASN A 758 -20.16 84.93 -15.19
N HIS A 759 -19.80 84.88 -13.92
CA HIS A 759 -20.51 85.56 -12.86
C HIS A 759 -19.54 86.34 -11.95
N PRO A 760 -19.80 87.64 -11.68
CA PRO A 760 -20.88 88.47 -12.24
C PRO A 760 -20.72 88.80 -13.75
N ASN A 761 -21.81 89.18 -14.43
CA ASN A 761 -21.77 89.75 -15.79
C ASN A 761 -22.95 90.74 -16.00
N PRO A 762 -22.74 92.06 -16.17
CA PRO A 762 -21.44 92.74 -16.30
C PRO A 762 -20.56 92.67 -15.04
N PHE A 763 -19.24 92.79 -15.21
CA PHE A 763 -18.26 92.72 -14.11
C PHE A 763 -17.29 93.91 -14.12
N ASN A 764 -16.63 94.16 -12.97
CA ASN A 764 -15.62 95.21 -12.79
C ASN A 764 -14.63 94.88 -11.64
N PRO A 765 -13.33 94.72 -11.90
CA PRO A 765 -12.75 94.16 -13.11
C PRO A 765 -12.71 92.62 -13.06
N VAL A 766 -13.16 91.95 -11.99
CA VAL A 766 -13.01 90.49 -11.80
C VAL A 766 -14.33 89.73 -11.99
N THR A 767 -14.26 88.55 -12.60
CA THR A 767 -15.36 87.58 -12.74
C THR A 767 -14.85 86.15 -12.61
N LYS A 768 -15.75 85.20 -12.35
CA LYS A 768 -15.47 83.76 -12.39
C LYS A 768 -16.08 83.09 -13.61
N ILE A 769 -15.41 82.07 -14.14
CA ILE A 769 -15.87 81.24 -15.25
C ILE A 769 -15.94 79.79 -14.77
N ARG A 770 -17.15 79.22 -14.76
CA ARG A 770 -17.41 77.84 -14.35
C ARG A 770 -17.61 76.93 -15.55
N PHE A 771 -17.13 75.70 -15.47
CA PHE A 771 -17.32 74.68 -16.50
C PHE A 771 -17.40 73.28 -15.91
N GLN A 772 -17.99 72.36 -16.66
CA GLN A 772 -18.14 70.95 -16.25
C GLN A 772 -17.48 70.04 -17.28
N LEU A 773 -16.85 68.97 -16.80
CA LEU A 773 -16.15 67.98 -17.61
C LEU A 773 -16.65 66.58 -17.26
N PRO A 774 -17.06 65.76 -18.24
CA PRO A 774 -17.51 64.39 -18.00
C PRO A 774 -16.38 63.39 -17.76
N VAL A 775 -15.18 63.70 -18.23
CA VAL A 775 -13.96 62.92 -18.05
C VAL A 775 -12.77 63.87 -17.87
N ILE A 776 -11.59 63.32 -17.61
CA ILE A 776 -10.34 64.09 -17.64
C ILE A 776 -10.18 64.73 -19.03
N ALA A 777 -9.85 66.03 -19.09
CA ALA A 777 -9.73 66.77 -20.35
C ALA A 777 -8.69 67.90 -20.29
N ASP A 778 -8.01 68.14 -21.42
CA ASP A 778 -7.16 69.31 -21.64
C ASP A 778 -8.05 70.52 -21.98
N VAL A 779 -8.06 71.56 -21.14
CA VAL A 779 -8.96 72.72 -21.26
C VAL A 779 -8.20 74.01 -21.53
N LYS A 780 -8.56 74.67 -22.62
CA LYS A 780 -8.06 75.99 -23.03
C LYS A 780 -9.18 77.01 -23.16
N ILE A 781 -9.14 78.09 -22.38
CA ILE A 781 -10.12 79.20 -22.46
C ILE A 781 -9.44 80.44 -23.02
N ILE A 782 -9.96 80.98 -24.12
CA ILE A 782 -9.37 82.09 -24.88
C ILE A 782 -10.34 83.28 -24.89
N LEU A 783 -9.83 84.49 -24.70
CA LEU A 783 -10.58 85.74 -24.71
C LEU A 783 -10.44 86.47 -26.06
N TYR A 784 -11.55 87.01 -26.56
CA TYR A 784 -11.65 87.74 -27.82
C TYR A 784 -12.35 89.09 -27.63
N ASN A 785 -11.93 90.09 -28.41
CA ASN A 785 -12.63 91.39 -28.49
C ASN A 785 -13.87 91.32 -29.43
N SER A 786 -14.61 92.42 -29.55
CA SER A 786 -15.81 92.52 -30.40
C SER A 786 -15.54 92.39 -31.91
N LEU A 787 -14.29 92.53 -32.35
CA LEU A 787 -13.86 92.30 -33.74
C LEU A 787 -13.45 90.83 -33.99
N GLY A 788 -13.51 89.97 -32.97
CA GLY A 788 -13.10 88.56 -33.06
C GLY A 788 -11.59 88.34 -32.97
N GLN A 789 -10.80 89.36 -32.61
CA GLN A 789 -9.36 89.20 -32.39
C GLN A 789 -9.13 88.59 -31.00
N GLN A 790 -8.27 87.57 -30.92
CA GLN A 790 -7.81 87.01 -29.65
C GLN A 790 -6.98 88.07 -28.92
N ILE A 791 -7.33 88.31 -27.66
CA ILE A 791 -6.65 89.31 -26.82
C ILE A 791 -6.02 88.69 -25.56
N ASP A 792 -6.43 87.49 -25.13
CA ASP A 792 -5.82 86.79 -23.98
C ASP A 792 -6.13 85.28 -23.96
N VAL A 793 -5.43 84.50 -23.12
CA VAL A 793 -5.73 83.09 -22.80
C VAL A 793 -5.84 82.93 -21.28
N ILE A 794 -7.03 82.59 -20.80
CA ILE A 794 -7.39 82.53 -19.37
C ILE A 794 -6.84 81.25 -18.69
N THR A 795 -6.89 80.11 -19.38
CA THR A 795 -6.30 78.85 -18.91
C THR A 795 -5.93 77.96 -20.10
N ASP A 796 -4.93 77.10 -19.94
CA ASP A 796 -4.50 76.08 -20.91
C ASP A 796 -3.82 74.93 -20.17
N ARG A 797 -4.60 74.02 -19.56
CA ARG A 797 -4.10 72.87 -18.77
C ARG A 797 -5.12 71.73 -18.66
N GLU A 798 -4.68 70.58 -18.16
CA GLU A 798 -5.54 69.42 -17.88
C GLU A 798 -6.36 69.61 -16.58
N PHE A 799 -7.61 69.12 -16.59
CA PHE A 799 -8.51 69.05 -15.45
C PHE A 799 -9.15 67.65 -15.35
N THR A 800 -9.44 67.18 -14.14
CA THR A 800 -10.15 65.90 -13.91
C THR A 800 -11.63 65.99 -14.31
N GLY A 801 -12.33 64.86 -14.43
CA GLY A 801 -13.81 64.89 -14.57
C GLY A 801 -14.47 65.54 -13.35
N GLY A 802 -15.44 66.41 -13.55
CA GLY A 802 -16.09 67.17 -12.49
C GLY A 802 -16.46 68.61 -12.86
N ILE A 803 -16.86 69.38 -11.85
CA ILE A 803 -17.20 70.81 -11.99
C ILE A 803 -16.01 71.65 -11.54
N HIS A 804 -15.58 72.60 -12.37
CA HIS A 804 -14.40 73.43 -12.17
C HIS A 804 -14.72 74.92 -12.31
N GLU A 805 -13.87 75.77 -11.75
CA GLU A 805 -14.01 77.22 -11.76
C GLU A 805 -12.63 77.88 -11.95
N VAL A 806 -12.56 78.93 -12.78
CA VAL A 806 -11.36 79.75 -12.96
C VAL A 806 -11.70 81.24 -12.86
N ASP A 807 -10.79 82.02 -12.29
CA ASP A 807 -10.94 83.47 -12.12
C ASP A 807 -10.38 84.24 -13.34
N PHE A 808 -11.01 85.34 -13.72
CA PHE A 808 -10.55 86.25 -14.77
C PHE A 808 -10.58 87.71 -14.30
N ASN A 809 -9.50 88.46 -14.54
CA ASN A 809 -9.38 89.88 -14.19
C ASN A 809 -9.20 90.74 -15.45
N GLY A 810 -10.19 91.57 -15.74
CA GLY A 810 -10.25 92.48 -16.88
C GLY A 810 -9.52 93.82 -16.70
N TYR A 811 -8.69 93.98 -15.67
CA TYR A 811 -8.11 95.29 -15.31
C TYR A 811 -7.31 95.96 -16.43
N ASP A 812 -6.71 95.22 -17.37
CA ASP A 812 -5.92 95.80 -18.46
C ASP A 812 -6.74 96.05 -19.74
N PHE A 813 -8.02 95.71 -19.76
CA PHE A 813 -8.89 95.79 -20.94
C PHE A 813 -9.89 96.96 -20.84
N SER A 814 -10.17 97.68 -21.92
CA SER A 814 -11.16 98.77 -21.91
C SER A 814 -12.59 98.30 -21.55
N SER A 815 -13.45 99.17 -21.02
CA SER A 815 -14.88 98.83 -20.89
C SER A 815 -15.46 98.44 -22.24
N GLY A 816 -16.20 97.34 -22.30
CA GLY A 816 -16.69 96.81 -23.56
C GLY A 816 -17.23 95.40 -23.49
N VAL A 817 -17.66 94.91 -24.65
CA VAL A 817 -18.13 93.53 -24.85
C VAL A 817 -16.96 92.66 -25.28
N TYR A 818 -16.77 91.55 -24.58
CA TYR A 818 -15.78 90.53 -24.87
C TYR A 818 -16.45 89.16 -25.01
N TYR A 819 -15.74 88.22 -25.62
CA TYR A 819 -16.19 86.84 -25.78
C TYR A 819 -15.11 85.90 -25.26
N TYR A 820 -15.47 84.89 -24.49
CA TYR A 820 -14.54 83.84 -24.09
C TYR A 820 -14.99 82.50 -24.66
N THR A 821 -14.06 81.77 -25.24
CA THR A 821 -14.27 80.45 -25.83
C THR A 821 -13.48 79.41 -25.05
N MET A 822 -14.16 78.39 -24.53
CA MET A 822 -13.52 77.20 -23.99
C MET A 822 -13.40 76.15 -25.08
N ASN A 823 -12.20 75.61 -25.27
CA ASN A 823 -11.93 74.38 -26.00
C ASN A 823 -11.49 73.31 -24.98
N ALA A 824 -12.18 72.18 -24.92
CA ALA A 824 -11.83 71.05 -24.07
C ALA A 824 -11.62 69.81 -24.92
N SER A 825 -10.49 69.12 -24.74
CA SER A 825 -10.16 67.85 -25.39
C SER A 825 -10.16 66.75 -24.34
N GLY A 826 -11.22 65.95 -24.31
CA GLY A 826 -11.36 64.82 -23.42
C GLY A 826 -10.40 63.68 -23.73
N LYS A 827 -9.93 62.98 -22.70
CA LYS A 827 -9.23 61.71 -22.88
C LYS A 827 -10.13 60.58 -23.38
N ASP A 828 -11.45 60.81 -23.41
CA ASP A 828 -12.43 59.98 -24.14
C ASP A 828 -12.44 60.26 -25.66
N GLY A 829 -11.54 61.12 -26.14
CA GLY A 829 -11.40 61.50 -27.55
C GLY A 829 -12.40 62.56 -28.03
N LYS A 830 -13.31 63.03 -27.17
CA LYS A 830 -14.28 64.06 -27.54
C LYS A 830 -13.69 65.45 -27.38
N VAL A 831 -13.96 66.30 -28.36
CA VAL A 831 -13.62 67.73 -28.30
C VAL A 831 -14.89 68.57 -28.14
N PHE A 832 -14.84 69.54 -27.25
CA PHE A 832 -15.92 70.48 -26.98
C PHE A 832 -15.43 71.91 -27.16
N SER A 833 -16.21 72.74 -27.86
CA SER A 833 -15.95 74.16 -27.97
C SER A 833 -17.23 74.95 -27.69
N SER A 834 -17.16 75.96 -26.82
CA SER A 834 -18.30 76.83 -26.52
C SER A 834 -17.85 78.25 -26.24
N THR A 835 -18.59 79.23 -26.74
CA THR A 835 -18.29 80.64 -26.59
C THR A 835 -19.41 81.36 -25.83
N LYS A 836 -19.04 82.25 -24.92
CA LYS A 836 -19.96 83.08 -24.13
C LYS A 836 -19.54 84.53 -24.20
N LYS A 837 -20.52 85.42 -24.07
CA LYS A 837 -20.33 86.88 -24.07
C LYS A 837 -20.15 87.36 -22.64
N MET A 838 -19.14 88.18 -22.38
CA MET A 838 -18.97 88.90 -21.12
C MET A 838 -18.95 90.42 -21.37
N ILE A 839 -19.32 91.22 -20.37
CA ILE A 839 -19.37 92.68 -20.45
C ILE A 839 -18.52 93.23 -19.30
N LEU A 840 -17.43 93.90 -19.64
CA LEU A 840 -16.59 94.61 -18.69
C LEU A 840 -17.05 96.07 -18.62
N MET A 841 -17.37 96.56 -17.42
CA MET A 841 -17.74 97.95 -17.18
C MET A 841 -16.80 98.57 -16.15
N LYS A 842 -15.73 99.22 -16.61
CA LYS A 842 -14.89 100.07 -15.76
C LYS A 842 -15.51 101.45 -15.56
#